data_AF-A0A7Y2FG19-F1
#
_entry.id   AF-A0A7Y2FG19-F1
#
_cell.length_a   1.000
_cell.length_b   1.000
_cell.length_c   1.000
_cell.angle_alpha   90.00
_cell.angle_beta   90.00
_cell.angle_gamma   90.00
#
_symmetry.space_group_name_H-M   'P 1'
#
loop_
_entity.id
_entity.type
_entity.pdbx_description
1 polymer ?
#
loop_
_entity_poly.entity_id
_entity_poly.type
_entity_poly.pdbx_seq_one_letter_code
_entity_poly.pdbx_strand_id
1 'polypeptide(L)'
;YYHIDISQRYLRSLGFTNVVDFSIRVDPHGLNGADNSHYVPSGPRLAFGDGCVDDAEEADVIVHEYGHAIQDDQSPNWLNSGEMGALGEGFGDYWSEAYSDRMGFTFNRGKVFDWDAGGLNNGSPCWSGRRVDTAKTYPEDVSGSIHQTGEIWSGALWDLREAIGGEAADSVIIESHFFVEPSGSFGFEDAGLALIQADSALTNGRYEAAIRSVLIARGILEGSLLAPALSEAAAPLTVSQGDSLALAIRAVGTNPVSRVEVVYGMPASSQTFSLTETATDIWSGTLGFALVTDTLRYYYRAVDAAGNVALEPPGAPAQVFATAVLPDAVAPTVTHDAIGDRLDSQFPLTISAVISDNLSLNEDSLFAEYTFEPAKGGSAPAGTFALTATGDAGTFAGIWPDLGDRGGRYEYRIVAVDNSIEPNRTTSPSSGVYEFEVTTDSVAPVIVHEAIAEREAGLEDIPVSAIIRDQGNLIPDSVLVEFTFTGTSVTTGVIVMTAENDSSFSAVLPGGLTKVGTYSYRLTALDAAFVPNRSRFPADGSFLTFDIVPGGSELRLIGPNPFGESVAFSVFLEEASEISLEIYDIAGRRVAEVASGNRSGAQVFSWDGRNDAGEEAGPGIYLYRFERGGREESGRIVRLR
;
A
#
# COMPACT_ATOMS: atom_id res chain seq x y z
N TYR A 1 -4.25 -57.19 39.71
CA TYR A 1 -3.27 -57.28 38.59
C TYR A 1 -3.89 -56.93 37.26
N TYR A 2 -4.90 -57.67 36.79
CA TYR A 2 -5.52 -57.48 35.46
C TYR A 2 -5.96 -56.03 35.18
N HIS A 3 -6.79 -55.43 36.05
CA HIS A 3 -7.30 -54.07 35.86
C HIS A 3 -6.19 -53.01 35.85
N ILE A 4 -5.23 -53.12 36.77
CA ILE A 4 -4.06 -52.23 36.87
C ILE A 4 -3.19 -52.31 35.60
N ASP A 5 -2.90 -53.52 35.11
CA ASP A 5 -2.08 -53.72 33.90
C ASP A 5 -2.75 -53.11 32.65
N ILE A 6 -4.07 -53.26 32.51
CA ILE A 6 -4.83 -52.64 31.41
C ILE A 6 -4.82 -51.12 31.54
N SER A 7 -5.09 -50.59 32.73
CA SER A 7 -5.06 -49.15 33.00
C SER A 7 -3.67 -48.56 32.66
N GLN A 8 -2.59 -49.22 33.08
CA GLN A 8 -1.23 -48.78 32.81
C GLN A 8 -0.85 -48.85 31.33
N ARG A 9 -1.28 -49.89 30.60
CA ARG A 9 -1.05 -49.97 29.15
C ARG A 9 -1.77 -48.86 28.39
N TYR A 10 -2.98 -48.51 28.82
CA TYR A 10 -3.72 -47.40 28.22
C TYR A 10 -3.01 -46.06 28.47
N LEU A 11 -2.61 -45.80 29.71
CA LEU A 11 -1.87 -44.59 30.05
C LEU A 11 -0.62 -44.40 29.17
N ARG A 12 0.12 -45.48 28.95
CA ARG A 12 1.27 -45.50 28.02
C ARG A 12 0.87 -45.30 26.55
N SER A 13 -0.30 -45.79 26.13
CA SER A 13 -0.80 -45.60 24.76
C SER A 13 -1.16 -44.15 24.45
N LEU A 14 -1.53 -43.37 25.47
CA LEU A 14 -1.75 -41.93 25.36
C LEU A 14 -0.42 -41.12 25.30
N GLY A 15 0.72 -41.79 25.51
CA GLY A 15 2.06 -41.17 25.47
C GLY A 15 2.70 -40.95 26.85
N PHE A 16 1.99 -41.21 27.95
CA PHE A 16 2.50 -41.03 29.32
C PHE A 16 3.32 -42.24 29.78
N THR A 17 4.53 -42.40 29.23
CA THR A 17 5.36 -43.59 29.47
C THR A 17 6.09 -43.59 30.82
N ASN A 18 6.17 -42.43 31.48
CA ASN A 18 6.89 -42.19 32.73
C ASN A 18 5.98 -42.02 33.95
N VAL A 19 4.66 -42.14 33.79
CA VAL A 19 3.69 -42.04 34.90
C VAL A 19 3.43 -43.43 35.48
N VAL A 20 3.61 -43.56 36.80
CA VAL A 20 3.64 -44.81 37.56
C VAL A 20 4.55 -45.83 36.87
N ASP A 21 5.77 -45.39 36.51
CA ASP A 21 6.80 -46.24 35.88
C ASP A 21 7.58 -47.07 36.93
N PHE A 22 6.84 -47.68 37.85
CA PHE A 22 7.38 -48.55 38.90
C PHE A 22 6.39 -49.67 39.22
N SER A 23 6.88 -50.72 39.88
CA SER A 23 6.02 -51.79 40.36
C SER A 23 5.27 -51.33 41.61
N ILE A 24 3.93 -51.29 41.54
CA ILE A 24 3.08 -51.03 42.71
C ILE A 24 2.80 -52.32 43.47
N ARG A 25 2.96 -52.31 44.79
CA ARG A 25 2.59 -53.46 45.63
C ARG A 25 1.07 -53.45 45.83
N VAL A 26 0.45 -54.62 45.77
CA VAL A 26 -1.00 -54.76 46.00
C VAL A 26 -1.23 -55.80 47.09
N ASP A 27 -2.04 -55.44 48.08
CA ASP A 27 -2.50 -56.33 49.14
C ASP A 27 -4.04 -56.43 49.11
N PRO A 28 -4.60 -57.51 48.54
CA PRO A 28 -6.06 -57.65 48.38
C PRO A 28 -6.80 -57.80 49.70
N HIS A 29 -6.12 -58.17 50.79
CA HIS A 29 -6.70 -58.34 52.13
C HIS A 29 -5.92 -57.51 53.16
N GLY A 30 -5.48 -56.32 52.74
CA GLY A 30 -4.53 -55.48 53.47
C GLY A 30 -5.12 -54.75 54.68
N LEU A 31 -6.44 -54.77 54.85
CA LEU A 31 -7.15 -53.90 55.80
C LEU A 31 -7.89 -54.62 56.92
N ASN A 32 -7.51 -55.88 57.21
CA ASN A 32 -8.02 -56.67 58.34
C ASN A 32 -9.56 -56.75 58.39
N GLY A 33 -10.22 -56.90 57.24
CA GLY A 33 -11.68 -57.00 57.13
C GLY A 33 -12.45 -55.67 57.22
N ALA A 34 -11.77 -54.52 57.07
CA ALA A 34 -12.46 -53.23 56.94
C ALA A 34 -13.23 -53.14 55.61
N ASP A 35 -14.29 -52.33 55.58
CA ASP A 35 -15.07 -51.95 54.37
C ASP A 35 -14.53 -50.62 53.85
N ASN A 36 -13.34 -50.68 53.24
CA ASN A 36 -12.58 -49.51 52.81
C ASN A 36 -11.38 -49.94 51.96
N SER A 37 -10.97 -49.09 51.02
CA SER A 37 -9.75 -49.20 50.22
C SER A 37 -8.89 -47.94 50.38
N HIS A 38 -7.58 -48.04 50.09
CA HIS A 38 -6.76 -46.84 49.89
C HIS A 38 -5.42 -47.12 49.19
N TYR A 39 -4.95 -46.13 48.44
CA TYR A 39 -3.54 -45.96 48.10
C TYR A 39 -2.73 -45.45 49.31
N VAL A 40 -1.54 -46.04 49.53
CA VAL A 40 -0.57 -45.59 50.53
C VAL A 40 0.66 -45.01 49.84
N PRO A 41 0.89 -43.69 49.89
CA PRO A 41 2.08 -43.04 49.30
C PRO A 41 3.41 -43.50 49.93
N SER A 42 3.40 -43.75 51.24
CA SER A 42 4.60 -44.19 51.98
C SER A 42 4.91 -45.67 51.72
N GLY A 43 5.75 -45.91 50.72
CA GLY A 43 5.99 -47.23 50.15
C GLY A 43 4.83 -47.62 49.24
N PRO A 44 4.76 -47.04 48.02
CA PRO A 44 3.59 -47.06 47.13
C PRO A 44 2.93 -48.43 47.05
N ARG A 45 1.72 -48.52 47.61
CA ARG A 45 0.92 -49.74 47.60
C ARG A 45 -0.57 -49.44 47.59
N LEU A 46 -1.33 -50.39 47.06
CA LEU A 46 -2.78 -50.45 47.18
C LEU A 46 -3.14 -51.47 48.26
N ALA A 47 -3.99 -51.08 49.20
CA ALA A 47 -4.51 -51.95 50.25
C ALA A 47 -6.04 -51.98 50.15
N PHE A 48 -6.59 -53.19 50.11
CA PHE A 48 -8.02 -53.43 49.97
C PHE A 48 -8.57 -54.16 51.21
N GLY A 49 -9.83 -53.91 51.51
CA GLY A 49 -10.56 -54.52 52.61
C GLY A 49 -11.50 -55.62 52.13
N ASP A 50 -11.89 -56.50 53.07
CA ASP A 50 -12.81 -57.61 52.78
C ASP A 50 -14.28 -57.22 52.95
N GLY A 51 -14.50 -56.02 53.52
CA GLY A 51 -15.75 -55.27 53.56
C GLY A 51 -17.07 -56.01 53.67
N CYS A 52 -18.10 -55.36 53.18
CA CYS A 52 -19.41 -55.94 52.93
C CYS A 52 -19.42 -56.71 51.60
N VAL A 53 -18.67 -56.18 50.62
CA VAL A 53 -18.18 -56.84 49.41
C VAL A 53 -16.65 -56.77 49.47
N ASP A 54 -15.95 -57.73 48.85
CA ASP A 54 -14.49 -57.70 48.80
C ASP A 54 -14.05 -56.62 47.79
N ASP A 55 -13.46 -55.54 48.29
CA ASP A 55 -13.00 -54.39 47.51
C ASP A 55 -12.01 -54.80 46.40
N ALA A 56 -11.25 -55.88 46.61
CA ALA A 56 -10.29 -56.39 45.64
C ALA A 56 -10.93 -57.22 44.51
N GLU A 57 -12.25 -57.45 44.57
CA GLU A 57 -13.04 -58.11 43.54
C GLU A 57 -13.81 -57.12 42.64
N GLU A 58 -13.86 -55.82 43.00
CA GLU A 58 -14.50 -54.76 42.19
C GLU A 58 -13.47 -53.99 41.34
N ALA A 59 -13.72 -53.91 40.04
CA ALA A 59 -12.81 -53.25 39.10
C ALA A 59 -12.74 -51.75 39.34
N ASP A 60 -13.89 -51.11 39.61
CA ASP A 60 -13.95 -49.67 39.86
C ASP A 60 -13.13 -49.28 41.10
N VAL A 61 -13.24 -50.04 42.20
CA VAL A 61 -12.46 -49.79 43.43
C VAL A 61 -10.96 -49.90 43.14
N ILE A 62 -10.54 -50.95 42.42
CA ILE A 62 -9.12 -51.13 42.06
C ILE A 62 -8.58 -49.98 41.21
N VAL A 63 -9.37 -49.53 40.23
CA VAL A 63 -8.96 -48.47 39.30
C VAL A 63 -8.99 -47.09 39.97
N HIS A 64 -9.94 -46.83 40.86
CA HIS A 64 -10.01 -45.62 41.69
C HIS A 64 -8.74 -45.43 42.50
N GLU A 65 -8.34 -46.47 43.24
CA GLU A 65 -7.13 -46.41 44.05
C GLU A 65 -5.85 -46.32 43.22
N TYR A 66 -5.85 -46.93 42.02
CA TYR A 66 -4.76 -46.72 41.07
C TYR A 66 -4.72 -45.27 40.55
N GLY A 67 -5.87 -44.59 40.45
CA GLY A 67 -5.96 -43.16 40.17
C GLY A 67 -5.20 -42.30 41.18
N HIS A 68 -5.30 -42.62 42.47
CA HIS A 68 -4.50 -41.92 43.48
C HIS A 68 -2.99 -42.17 43.33
N ALA A 69 -2.57 -43.36 42.89
CA ALA A 69 -1.16 -43.62 42.58
C ALA A 69 -0.67 -42.80 41.38
N ILE A 70 -1.51 -42.60 40.36
CA ILE A 70 -1.24 -41.72 39.22
C ILE A 70 -1.02 -40.28 39.70
N GLN A 71 -1.95 -39.75 40.52
CA GLN A 71 -1.85 -38.39 41.04
C GLN A 71 -0.62 -38.17 41.93
N ASP A 72 -0.30 -39.11 42.83
CA ASP A 72 0.85 -39.00 43.73
C ASP A 72 2.19 -39.06 42.99
N ASP A 73 2.29 -39.83 41.91
CA ASP A 73 3.50 -39.87 41.07
C ASP A 73 3.68 -38.58 40.26
N GLN A 74 2.60 -38.02 39.71
CA GLN A 74 2.64 -36.78 38.92
C GLN A 74 2.79 -35.53 39.78
N SER A 75 2.13 -35.48 40.93
CA SER A 75 2.12 -34.34 41.85
C SER A 75 2.23 -34.83 43.31
N PRO A 76 3.47 -35.10 43.79
CA PRO A 76 3.70 -35.65 45.12
C PRO A 76 3.23 -34.72 46.24
N ASN A 77 2.76 -35.32 47.34
CA ASN A 77 2.17 -34.64 48.51
C ASN A 77 0.74 -34.14 48.30
N TRP A 78 -0.05 -34.83 47.48
CA TRP A 78 -1.49 -34.59 47.33
C TRP A 78 -2.20 -34.57 48.69
N LEU A 79 -2.93 -33.51 48.98
CA LEU A 79 -3.60 -33.36 50.28
C LEU A 79 -4.90 -34.16 50.30
N ASN A 80 -5.03 -35.07 51.26
CA ASN A 80 -6.27 -35.84 51.46
C ASN A 80 -7.31 -35.07 52.32
N SER A 81 -7.55 -33.80 51.99
CA SER A 81 -8.53 -32.93 52.68
C SER A 81 -8.86 -31.69 51.85
N GLY A 82 -9.97 -31.02 52.19
CA GLY A 82 -10.40 -29.81 51.48
C GLY A 82 -10.75 -30.07 50.02
N GLU A 83 -10.68 -29.02 49.19
CA GLU A 83 -10.96 -29.12 47.76
C GLU A 83 -9.94 -29.99 47.04
N MET A 84 -8.66 -29.93 47.42
CA MET A 84 -7.64 -30.80 46.85
C MET A 84 -7.95 -32.29 47.08
N GLY A 85 -8.40 -32.66 48.28
CA GLY A 85 -8.87 -34.02 48.54
C GLY A 85 -10.06 -34.40 47.65
N ALA A 86 -11.02 -33.49 47.48
CA ALA A 86 -12.17 -33.71 46.61
C ALA A 86 -11.79 -33.87 45.12
N LEU A 87 -10.83 -33.09 44.61
CA LEU A 87 -10.28 -33.24 43.26
C LEU A 87 -9.61 -34.62 43.09
N GLY A 88 -8.93 -35.10 44.14
CA GLY A 88 -8.33 -36.43 44.17
C GLY A 88 -9.38 -37.54 44.04
N GLU A 89 -10.38 -37.52 44.91
CA GLU A 89 -11.50 -38.47 44.90
C GLU A 89 -12.28 -38.42 43.59
N GLY A 90 -12.55 -37.21 43.08
CA GLY A 90 -13.25 -37.02 41.81
C GLY A 90 -12.49 -37.57 40.60
N PHE A 91 -11.16 -37.46 40.59
CA PHE A 91 -10.35 -38.10 39.54
C PHE A 91 -10.41 -39.62 39.63
N GLY A 92 -10.31 -40.20 40.83
CA GLY A 92 -10.45 -41.65 41.03
C GLY A 92 -11.77 -42.18 40.49
N ASP A 93 -12.88 -41.49 40.80
CA ASP A 93 -14.21 -41.83 40.29
C ASP A 93 -14.26 -41.73 38.76
N TYR A 94 -13.79 -40.61 38.19
CA TYR A 94 -13.73 -40.41 36.74
C TYR A 94 -12.92 -41.51 36.05
N TRP A 95 -11.73 -41.81 36.56
CA TRP A 95 -10.82 -42.77 35.95
C TRP A 95 -11.38 -44.19 35.96
N SER A 96 -12.16 -44.53 37.00
CA SER A 96 -12.88 -45.80 37.14
C SER A 96 -13.99 -45.92 36.10
N GLU A 97 -14.87 -44.93 36.00
CA GLU A 97 -15.93 -44.95 34.98
C GLU A 97 -15.32 -44.92 33.56
N ALA A 98 -14.31 -44.09 33.32
CA ALA A 98 -13.63 -44.01 32.02
C ALA A 98 -12.97 -45.34 31.65
N TYR A 99 -12.49 -46.13 32.63
CA TYR A 99 -12.03 -47.49 32.41
C TYR A 99 -13.18 -48.43 32.00
N SER A 100 -14.29 -48.40 32.73
CA SER A 100 -15.46 -49.23 32.46
C SER A 100 -16.09 -48.94 31.08
N ASP A 101 -16.18 -47.66 30.71
CA ASP A 101 -16.65 -47.20 29.39
C ASP A 101 -15.72 -47.68 28.26
N ARG A 102 -14.39 -47.59 28.43
CA ARG A 102 -13.41 -48.09 27.44
C ARG A 102 -13.48 -49.60 27.25
N MET A 103 -13.84 -50.34 28.30
CA MET A 103 -14.05 -51.80 28.25
C MET A 103 -15.39 -52.18 27.61
N GLY A 104 -16.26 -51.21 27.32
CA GLY A 104 -17.57 -51.42 26.70
C GLY A 104 -18.64 -51.90 27.69
N PHE A 105 -18.44 -51.70 29.00
CA PHE A 105 -19.46 -51.99 30.00
C PHE A 105 -20.53 -50.89 29.96
N THR A 106 -21.80 -51.28 29.81
CA THR A 106 -22.92 -50.34 29.58
C THR A 106 -24.00 -50.41 30.66
N PHE A 107 -23.91 -51.39 31.57
CA PHE A 107 -24.82 -51.48 32.71
C PHE A 107 -24.56 -50.31 33.66
N ASN A 108 -25.60 -49.55 34.01
CA ASN A 108 -25.53 -48.41 34.94
C ASN A 108 -24.46 -47.34 34.65
N ARG A 109 -24.00 -47.21 33.39
CA ARG A 109 -23.01 -46.22 32.92
C ARG A 109 -23.15 -44.87 33.64
N GLY A 110 -22.03 -44.34 34.09
CA GLY A 110 -21.92 -43.15 34.94
C GLY A 110 -21.99 -43.45 36.44
N LYS A 111 -22.12 -44.71 36.85
CA LYS A 111 -22.10 -45.14 38.26
C LYS A 111 -20.85 -45.96 38.52
N VAL A 112 -20.15 -45.58 39.59
CA VAL A 112 -18.95 -46.26 40.07
C VAL A 112 -19.26 -47.06 41.34
N PHE A 113 -18.54 -48.18 41.50
CA PHE A 113 -18.63 -49.11 42.63
C PHE A 113 -19.98 -49.82 42.68
N ASP A 114 -20.52 -50.19 41.52
CA ASP A 114 -21.88 -50.71 41.40
C ASP A 114 -22.12 -52.00 42.19
N TRP A 115 -21.15 -52.92 42.16
CA TRP A 115 -21.27 -54.19 42.87
C TRP A 115 -20.89 -54.05 44.34
N ASP A 116 -19.84 -53.30 44.64
CA ASP A 116 -19.41 -52.95 46.01
C ASP A 116 -20.49 -52.19 46.82
N ALA A 117 -21.24 -51.31 46.16
CA ALA A 117 -22.42 -50.64 46.71
C ALA A 117 -23.60 -51.60 47.01
N GLY A 118 -23.41 -52.92 46.91
CA GLY A 118 -24.38 -53.94 47.25
C GLY A 118 -25.37 -54.28 46.13
N GLY A 119 -24.98 -54.08 44.87
CA GLY A 119 -25.81 -54.19 43.66
C GLY A 119 -26.54 -55.53 43.40
N LEU A 120 -26.45 -56.52 44.29
CA LEU A 120 -27.14 -57.81 44.19
C LEU A 120 -27.78 -58.33 45.50
N ASN A 121 -27.68 -57.61 46.61
CA ASN A 121 -28.27 -58.07 47.88
C ASN A 121 -29.70 -57.55 48.08
N ASN A 122 -30.64 -58.48 48.04
CA ASN A 122 -32.09 -58.35 48.26
C ASN A 122 -32.44 -57.75 49.65
N GLY A 123 -32.13 -56.47 49.89
CA GLY A 123 -32.73 -55.68 50.97
C GLY A 123 -31.83 -54.76 51.82
N SER A 124 -30.51 -54.68 51.62
CA SER A 124 -29.70 -53.60 52.23
C SER A 124 -28.36 -53.39 51.50
N PRO A 125 -28.16 -52.26 50.80
CA PRO A 125 -26.85 -51.92 50.24
C PRO A 125 -25.85 -51.59 51.36
N CYS A 126 -24.57 -51.91 51.14
CA CYS A 126 -23.46 -51.59 52.04
C CYS A 126 -23.28 -50.07 52.14
N TRP A 127 -23.39 -49.41 50.98
CA TRP A 127 -23.48 -47.97 50.79
C TRP A 127 -24.04 -47.68 49.38
N SER A 128 -24.25 -46.41 49.00
CA SER A 128 -24.99 -46.08 47.77
C SER A 128 -24.16 -46.05 46.47
N GLY A 129 -22.84 -46.20 46.55
CA GLY A 129 -21.93 -45.90 45.44
C GLY A 129 -21.85 -44.39 45.15
N ARG A 130 -21.17 -44.02 44.06
CA ARG A 130 -21.11 -42.64 43.54
C ARG A 130 -21.44 -42.60 42.05
N ARG A 131 -21.70 -41.40 41.53
CA ARG A 131 -21.97 -41.18 40.11
C ARG A 131 -21.11 -40.05 39.57
N VAL A 132 -20.61 -40.23 38.35
CA VAL A 132 -19.84 -39.20 37.61
C VAL A 132 -20.72 -38.40 36.64
N ASP A 133 -22.03 -38.67 36.60
CA ASP A 133 -23.00 -37.97 35.75
C ASP A 133 -24.05 -37.20 36.56
N THR A 134 -23.72 -36.82 37.79
CA THR A 134 -24.58 -35.96 38.61
C THR A 134 -24.64 -34.54 38.04
N ALA A 135 -25.64 -33.75 38.46
CA ALA A 135 -25.78 -32.34 38.07
C ALA A 135 -25.13 -31.37 39.08
N LYS A 136 -24.21 -31.85 39.93
CA LYS A 136 -23.60 -31.02 40.98
C LYS A 136 -22.76 -29.87 40.42
N THR A 137 -22.81 -28.71 41.08
CA THR A 137 -22.08 -27.49 40.72
C THR A 137 -21.25 -26.92 41.87
N TYR A 138 -20.20 -26.18 41.52
CA TYR A 138 -19.39 -25.40 42.44
C TYR A 138 -19.86 -23.93 42.46
N PRO A 139 -19.94 -23.27 43.64
CA PRO A 139 -19.67 -23.80 44.98
C PRO A 139 -20.89 -24.43 45.68
N GLU A 140 -22.06 -24.49 45.03
CA GLU A 140 -23.34 -24.80 45.70
C GLU A 140 -23.39 -26.19 46.35
N ASP A 141 -22.77 -27.19 45.74
CA ASP A 141 -22.78 -28.57 46.21
C ASP A 141 -21.53 -28.97 47.01
N VAL A 142 -20.68 -28.00 47.38
CA VAL A 142 -19.52 -28.26 48.25
C VAL A 142 -20.00 -28.69 49.65
N SER A 143 -19.51 -29.84 50.10
CA SER A 143 -19.88 -30.44 51.38
C SER A 143 -18.67 -30.67 52.29
N GLY A 144 -18.91 -31.12 53.53
CA GLY A 144 -17.85 -31.53 54.45
C GLY A 144 -17.17 -32.87 54.11
N SER A 145 -17.67 -33.62 53.12
CA SER A 145 -17.10 -34.88 52.67
C SER A 145 -16.36 -34.70 51.35
N ILE A 146 -15.06 -35.03 51.32
CA ILE A 146 -14.26 -34.95 50.09
C ILE A 146 -14.80 -35.85 48.97
N HIS A 147 -15.38 -37.01 49.29
CA HIS A 147 -15.98 -37.90 48.30
C HIS A 147 -17.25 -37.31 47.68
N GLN A 148 -18.14 -36.72 48.50
CA GLN A 148 -19.37 -36.10 47.98
C GLN A 148 -19.10 -34.81 47.20
N THR A 149 -18.10 -34.03 47.63
CA THR A 149 -17.63 -32.84 46.92
C THR A 149 -16.88 -33.23 45.65
N GLY A 150 -16.18 -34.37 45.64
CA GLY A 150 -15.45 -34.89 44.48
C GLY A 150 -16.36 -35.23 43.29
N GLU A 151 -17.64 -35.52 43.53
CA GLU A 151 -18.64 -35.71 42.46
C GLU A 151 -18.86 -34.46 41.59
N ILE A 152 -18.50 -33.25 42.07
CA ILE A 152 -18.47 -32.05 41.22
C ILE A 152 -17.35 -32.19 40.17
N TRP A 153 -16.16 -32.61 40.60
CA TRP A 153 -15.01 -32.74 39.73
C TRP A 153 -15.17 -33.91 38.76
N SER A 154 -15.56 -35.09 39.26
CA SER A 154 -15.81 -36.25 38.39
C SER A 154 -16.91 -35.97 37.36
N GLY A 155 -17.95 -35.22 37.76
CA GLY A 155 -18.97 -34.66 36.87
C GLY A 155 -18.41 -33.78 35.75
N ALA A 156 -17.55 -32.82 36.10
CA ALA A 156 -16.92 -31.93 35.12
C ALA A 156 -16.01 -32.71 34.16
N LEU A 157 -15.22 -33.65 34.67
CA LEU A 157 -14.33 -34.49 33.85
C LEU A 157 -15.14 -35.39 32.90
N TRP A 158 -16.26 -35.93 33.36
CA TRP A 158 -17.14 -36.75 32.54
C TRP A 158 -17.83 -35.96 31.43
N ASP A 159 -18.35 -34.76 31.73
CA ASP A 159 -18.92 -33.86 30.72
C ASP A 159 -17.88 -33.44 29.67
N LEU A 160 -16.64 -33.19 30.08
CA LEU A 160 -15.54 -32.91 29.17
C LEU A 160 -15.29 -34.11 28.24
N ARG A 161 -15.29 -35.33 28.79
CA ARG A 161 -15.14 -36.57 28.04
C ARG A 161 -16.23 -36.75 26.98
N GLU A 162 -17.48 -36.44 27.31
CA GLU A 162 -18.59 -36.44 26.36
C GLU A 162 -18.44 -35.35 25.29
N ALA A 163 -17.88 -34.18 25.64
CA ALA A 163 -17.73 -33.05 24.73
C ALA A 163 -16.62 -33.22 23.68
N ILE A 164 -15.46 -33.78 24.06
CA ILE A 164 -14.27 -33.85 23.19
C ILE A 164 -13.83 -35.28 22.84
N GLY A 165 -14.49 -36.29 23.41
CA GLY A 165 -14.20 -37.71 23.21
C GLY A 165 -13.18 -38.27 24.21
N GLY A 166 -13.28 -39.58 24.46
CA GLY A 166 -12.54 -40.30 25.50
C GLY A 166 -11.03 -40.10 25.48
N GLU A 167 -10.37 -40.43 24.37
CA GLU A 167 -8.90 -40.37 24.28
C GLU A 167 -8.36 -38.94 24.44
N ALA A 168 -9.06 -37.95 23.88
CA ALA A 168 -8.67 -36.54 23.97
C ALA A 168 -8.83 -36.01 25.40
N ALA A 169 -9.97 -36.28 26.05
CA ALA A 169 -10.22 -35.87 27.43
C ALA A 169 -9.26 -36.55 28.40
N ASP A 170 -9.08 -37.87 28.30
CA ASP A 170 -8.15 -38.61 29.15
C ASP A 170 -6.73 -38.04 29.04
N SER A 171 -6.29 -37.65 27.83
CA SER A 171 -4.97 -37.05 27.63
C SER A 171 -4.83 -35.68 28.31
N VAL A 172 -5.81 -34.79 28.15
CA VAL A 172 -5.81 -33.46 28.78
C VAL A 172 -5.88 -33.57 30.31
N ILE A 173 -6.70 -34.48 30.83
CA ILE A 173 -6.88 -34.69 32.27
C ILE A 173 -5.59 -35.21 32.91
N ILE A 174 -4.96 -36.23 32.32
CA ILE A 174 -3.69 -36.76 32.84
C ILE A 174 -2.59 -35.69 32.79
N GLU A 175 -2.49 -34.93 31.71
CA GLU A 175 -1.51 -33.85 31.62
C GLU A 175 -1.75 -32.75 32.65
N SER A 176 -3.02 -32.44 32.96
CA SER A 176 -3.36 -31.37 33.91
C SER A 176 -2.76 -31.56 35.29
N HIS A 177 -2.53 -32.81 35.73
CA HIS A 177 -1.91 -33.10 37.01
C HIS A 177 -0.47 -32.58 37.13
N PHE A 178 0.28 -32.44 36.02
CA PHE A 178 1.63 -31.84 36.05
C PHE A 178 1.62 -30.34 36.34
N PHE A 179 0.46 -29.69 36.26
CA PHE A 179 0.26 -28.28 36.59
C PHE A 179 -0.36 -28.06 37.97
N VAL A 180 -0.62 -29.14 38.73
CA VAL A 180 -1.15 -29.05 40.09
C VAL A 180 -0.02 -28.77 41.07
N GLU A 181 -0.18 -27.73 41.90
CA GLU A 181 0.72 -27.40 43.00
C GLU A 181 0.06 -27.81 44.34
N PRO A 182 0.54 -28.89 45.00
CA PRO A 182 -0.07 -29.40 46.23
C PRO A 182 -0.02 -28.40 47.38
N SER A 183 -1.17 -27.77 47.65
CA SER A 183 -1.30 -26.76 48.70
C SER A 183 -2.74 -26.70 49.21
N GLY A 184 -2.93 -26.19 50.43
CA GLY A 184 -4.27 -25.99 51.00
C GLY A 184 -5.06 -24.86 50.32
N SER A 185 -4.45 -24.12 49.40
CA SER A 185 -5.09 -23.08 48.59
C SER A 185 -5.45 -23.54 47.18
N PHE A 186 -4.94 -24.68 46.71
CA PHE A 186 -5.25 -25.20 45.38
C PHE A 186 -6.66 -25.78 45.38
N GLY A 187 -7.54 -25.20 44.56
CA GLY A 187 -8.97 -25.49 44.54
C GLY A 187 -9.53 -25.86 43.17
N PHE A 188 -10.87 -25.89 43.08
CA PHE A 188 -11.58 -26.25 41.84
C PHE A 188 -11.23 -25.30 40.67
N GLU A 189 -11.15 -24.00 40.93
CA GLU A 189 -10.82 -23.00 39.90
C GLU A 189 -9.40 -23.24 39.35
N ASP A 190 -8.41 -23.48 40.22
CA ASP A 190 -7.03 -23.77 39.82
C ASP A 190 -6.94 -25.05 39.00
N ALA A 191 -7.68 -26.09 39.38
CA ALA A 191 -7.77 -27.34 38.62
C ALA A 191 -8.39 -27.12 37.22
N GLY A 192 -9.41 -26.25 37.13
CA GLY A 192 -9.99 -25.83 35.86
C GLY A 192 -8.98 -25.10 34.96
N LEU A 193 -8.17 -24.22 35.53
CA LEU A 193 -7.08 -23.54 34.83
C LEU A 193 -5.96 -24.51 34.41
N ALA A 194 -5.67 -25.52 35.23
CA ALA A 194 -4.71 -26.57 34.89
C ALA A 194 -5.16 -27.40 33.67
N LEU A 195 -6.46 -27.67 33.50
CA LEU A 195 -6.99 -28.31 32.27
C LEU A 195 -6.76 -27.44 31.02
N ILE A 196 -6.97 -26.13 31.13
CA ILE A 196 -6.74 -25.18 30.03
C ILE A 196 -5.24 -25.11 29.69
N GLN A 197 -4.39 -25.07 30.72
CA GLN A 197 -2.94 -25.08 30.55
C GLN A 197 -2.45 -26.38 29.89
N ALA A 198 -3.02 -27.52 30.29
CA ALA A 198 -2.73 -28.83 29.69
C ALA A 198 -3.16 -28.92 28.22
N ASP A 199 -4.34 -28.40 27.88
CA ASP A 199 -4.78 -28.32 26.48
C ASP A 199 -3.87 -27.42 25.64
N SER A 200 -3.47 -26.28 26.19
CA SER A 200 -2.47 -25.42 25.56
C SER A 200 -1.14 -26.14 25.34
N ALA A 201 -0.69 -26.97 26.28
CA ALA A 201 0.59 -27.67 26.19
C ALA A 201 0.54 -28.86 25.21
N LEU A 202 -0.54 -29.66 25.22
CA LEU A 202 -0.65 -30.87 24.42
C LEU A 202 -1.18 -30.63 23.01
N THR A 203 -2.19 -29.77 22.89
CA THR A 203 -2.99 -29.65 21.67
C THR A 203 -2.90 -28.26 21.04
N ASN A 204 -2.14 -27.36 21.66
CA ASN A 204 -2.05 -25.96 21.30
C ASN A 204 -3.41 -25.25 21.40
N GLY A 205 -4.19 -25.56 22.46
CA GLY A 205 -5.43 -24.86 22.80
C GLY A 205 -6.65 -25.31 21.98
N ARG A 206 -6.58 -26.49 21.36
CA ARG A 206 -7.63 -26.98 20.46
C ARG A 206 -8.98 -27.17 21.17
N TYR A 207 -8.97 -27.56 22.44
CA TYR A 207 -10.17 -27.91 23.21
C TYR A 207 -10.53 -26.87 24.29
N GLU A 208 -9.77 -25.79 24.41
CA GLU A 208 -9.95 -24.75 25.42
C GLU A 208 -11.40 -24.23 25.51
N ALA A 209 -12.06 -24.02 24.37
CA ALA A 209 -13.46 -23.59 24.34
C ALA A 209 -14.42 -24.61 24.98
N ALA A 210 -14.23 -25.90 24.70
CA ALA A 210 -15.04 -26.97 25.29
C ALA A 210 -14.75 -27.13 26.78
N ILE A 211 -13.47 -27.07 27.18
CA ILE A 211 -13.04 -27.13 28.59
C ILE A 211 -13.68 -26.00 29.39
N ARG A 212 -13.53 -24.75 28.93
CA ARG A 212 -14.14 -23.59 29.58
C ARG A 212 -15.65 -23.70 29.65
N SER A 213 -16.31 -24.15 28.57
CA SER A 213 -17.78 -24.33 28.56
C SER A 213 -18.24 -25.31 29.64
N VAL A 214 -17.57 -26.45 29.80
CA VAL A 214 -17.91 -27.45 30.82
C VAL A 214 -17.65 -26.90 32.23
N LEU A 215 -16.49 -26.28 32.46
CA LEU A 215 -16.14 -25.74 33.77
C LEU A 215 -17.09 -24.61 34.20
N ILE A 216 -17.51 -23.75 33.28
CA ILE A 216 -18.50 -22.70 33.54
C ILE A 216 -19.88 -23.29 33.81
N ALA A 217 -20.31 -24.30 33.03
CA ALA A 217 -21.57 -24.99 33.27
C ALA A 217 -21.62 -25.67 34.65
N ARG A 218 -20.46 -26.09 35.15
CA ARG A 218 -20.27 -26.65 36.49
C ARG A 218 -20.00 -25.60 37.58
N GLY A 219 -20.00 -24.31 37.24
CA GLY A 219 -19.76 -23.19 38.15
C GLY A 219 -18.31 -23.07 38.65
N ILE A 220 -17.38 -23.86 38.09
CA ILE A 220 -15.97 -23.90 38.47
C ILE A 220 -15.21 -22.66 37.97
N LEU A 221 -15.60 -22.13 36.79
CA LEU A 221 -15.02 -20.91 36.21
C LEU A 221 -16.11 -19.86 35.94
N GLU A 222 -15.72 -18.59 35.91
CA GLU A 222 -16.62 -17.49 35.53
C GLU A 222 -16.91 -17.46 34.01
N GLY A 223 -18.16 -17.14 33.64
CA GLY A 223 -18.60 -17.05 32.24
C GLY A 223 -17.93 -15.95 31.39
N SER A 224 -17.28 -14.98 32.02
CA SER A 224 -16.48 -13.92 31.39
C SER A 224 -15.22 -14.44 30.70
N LEU A 225 -14.84 -15.70 30.99
CA LEU A 225 -13.64 -16.33 30.47
C LEU A 225 -13.85 -17.06 29.12
N LEU A 226 -15.05 -17.08 28.55
CA LEU A 226 -15.30 -17.69 27.24
C LEU A 226 -14.80 -16.81 26.10
N ALA A 227 -13.99 -17.41 25.22
CA ALA A 227 -13.70 -16.84 23.92
C ALA A 227 -14.97 -16.76 23.06
N PRO A 228 -15.07 -15.78 22.14
CA PRO A 228 -16.24 -15.67 21.28
C PRO A 228 -16.35 -16.87 20.33
N ALA A 229 -17.55 -17.42 20.18
CA ALA A 229 -17.84 -18.48 19.22
C ALA A 229 -17.84 -17.94 17.79
N LEU A 230 -17.10 -18.59 16.90
CA LEU A 230 -17.06 -18.32 15.46
C LEU A 230 -17.88 -19.37 14.70
N SER A 231 -18.72 -18.95 13.76
CA SER A 231 -19.54 -19.86 12.93
C SER A 231 -19.91 -19.25 11.57
N GLU A 232 -20.38 -20.08 10.63
CA GLU A 232 -20.89 -19.66 9.31
C GLU A 232 -19.89 -18.94 8.38
N ALA A 233 -18.65 -19.42 8.30
CA ALA A 233 -17.74 -19.00 7.23
C ALA A 233 -18.20 -19.65 5.90
N ALA A 234 -18.91 -18.91 5.05
CA ALA A 234 -19.13 -19.36 3.68
C ALA A 234 -17.77 -19.42 2.97
N ALA A 235 -17.28 -20.62 2.68
CA ALA A 235 -16.04 -20.78 1.91
C ALA A 235 -16.28 -20.31 0.46
N PRO A 236 -15.56 -19.28 -0.01
CA PRO A 236 -15.66 -18.87 -1.41
C PRO A 236 -14.95 -19.90 -2.29
N LEU A 237 -15.68 -20.44 -3.27
CA LEU A 237 -15.26 -21.61 -4.06
C LEU A 237 -14.12 -21.33 -5.06
N THR A 238 -13.99 -20.09 -5.57
CA THR A 238 -12.94 -19.68 -6.51
C THR A 238 -12.93 -18.16 -6.66
N VAL A 239 -11.77 -17.57 -6.97
CA VAL A 239 -11.57 -16.13 -7.19
C VAL A 239 -10.59 -15.92 -8.35
N SER A 240 -10.75 -14.90 -9.19
CA SER A 240 -9.79 -14.59 -10.27
C SER A 240 -8.71 -13.60 -9.82
N GLN A 241 -7.54 -13.61 -10.47
CA GLN A 241 -6.49 -12.63 -10.23
C GLN A 241 -7.02 -11.20 -10.50
N GLY A 242 -6.82 -10.28 -9.54
CA GLY A 242 -7.34 -8.91 -9.63
C GLY A 242 -8.75 -8.68 -9.09
N ASP A 243 -9.51 -9.76 -8.84
CA ASP A 243 -10.82 -9.66 -8.20
C ASP A 243 -10.69 -9.34 -6.70
N SER A 244 -11.83 -9.30 -6.01
CA SER A 244 -11.89 -9.16 -4.57
C SER A 244 -12.68 -10.28 -3.93
N LEU A 245 -12.27 -10.70 -2.74
CA LEU A 245 -12.88 -11.80 -2.01
C LEU A 245 -13.78 -11.27 -0.89
N ALA A 246 -15.07 -11.49 -1.04
CA ALA A 246 -16.04 -11.25 0.02
C ALA A 246 -15.88 -12.31 1.11
N LEU A 247 -15.64 -11.84 2.33
CA LEU A 247 -15.49 -12.67 3.53
C LEU A 247 -16.55 -12.25 4.54
N ALA A 248 -17.22 -13.23 5.13
CA ALA A 248 -18.16 -13.03 6.22
C ALA A 248 -18.01 -14.15 7.26
N ILE A 249 -18.18 -13.81 8.53
CA ILE A 249 -18.21 -14.77 9.63
C ILE A 249 -19.14 -14.26 10.73
N ARG A 250 -19.81 -15.18 11.41
CA ARG A 250 -20.57 -14.90 12.62
C ARG A 250 -19.69 -15.04 13.85
N ALA A 251 -19.64 -14.02 14.70
CA ALA A 251 -18.85 -13.99 15.93
C ALA A 251 -19.74 -13.58 17.13
N VAL A 252 -19.87 -14.45 18.13
CA VAL A 252 -20.74 -14.25 19.30
C VAL A 252 -19.95 -14.47 20.58
N GLY A 253 -19.93 -13.50 21.50
CA GLY A 253 -19.26 -13.64 22.79
C GLY A 253 -20.20 -13.37 23.97
N THR A 254 -19.88 -13.93 25.14
CA THR A 254 -20.47 -13.50 26.42
C THR A 254 -20.03 -12.07 26.77
N ASN A 255 -18.78 -11.73 26.42
CA ASN A 255 -18.32 -10.35 26.31
C ASN A 255 -18.56 -9.83 24.88
N PRO A 256 -18.78 -8.51 24.70
CA PRO A 256 -18.85 -7.90 23.37
C PRO A 256 -17.60 -8.23 22.54
N VAL A 257 -17.79 -8.65 21.29
CA VAL A 257 -16.67 -8.89 20.36
C VAL A 257 -16.05 -7.54 19.99
N SER A 258 -14.76 -7.35 20.29
CA SER A 258 -14.07 -6.07 20.10
C SER A 258 -13.48 -5.92 18.70
N ARG A 259 -13.02 -7.02 18.09
CA ARG A 259 -12.58 -7.05 16.70
C ARG A 259 -12.67 -8.45 16.09
N VAL A 260 -12.86 -8.49 14.78
CA VAL A 260 -12.69 -9.69 13.97
C VAL A 260 -11.75 -9.38 12.81
N GLU A 261 -10.75 -10.22 12.63
CA GLU A 261 -9.66 -10.06 11.67
C GLU A 261 -9.55 -11.32 10.81
N VAL A 262 -9.19 -11.14 9.55
CA VAL A 262 -8.74 -12.21 8.65
C VAL A 262 -7.22 -12.16 8.60
N VAL A 263 -6.57 -13.27 8.92
CA VAL A 263 -5.13 -13.43 8.77
C VAL A 263 -4.87 -14.23 7.49
N TYR A 264 -4.06 -13.70 6.57
CA TYR A 264 -3.85 -14.31 5.25
C TYR A 264 -2.38 -14.22 4.80
N GLY A 265 -1.95 -15.15 3.94
CA GLY A 265 -0.56 -15.27 3.45
C GLY A 265 0.15 -16.53 3.97
N MET A 266 1.48 -16.62 3.77
CA MET A 266 2.28 -17.73 4.29
C MET A 266 2.63 -17.49 5.77
N PRO A 267 2.80 -18.54 6.61
CA PRO A 267 3.02 -18.39 8.06
C PRO A 267 4.19 -17.50 8.47
N ALA A 268 5.20 -17.32 7.61
CA ALA A 268 6.36 -16.45 7.85
C ALA A 268 6.15 -14.98 7.42
N SER A 269 5.07 -14.67 6.69
CA SER A 269 4.79 -13.36 6.11
C SER A 269 3.28 -13.07 6.06
N SER A 270 2.56 -13.39 7.13
CA SER A 270 1.11 -13.20 7.24
C SER A 270 0.75 -11.72 7.36
N GLN A 271 -0.35 -11.32 6.72
CA GLN A 271 -0.97 -10.01 6.83
C GLN A 271 -2.33 -10.12 7.50
N THR A 272 -2.84 -9.01 8.04
CA THR A 272 -4.16 -8.94 8.68
C THR A 272 -5.08 -7.97 7.95
N PHE A 273 -6.36 -8.31 7.89
CA PHE A 273 -7.43 -7.49 7.34
C PHE A 273 -8.60 -7.46 8.32
N SER A 274 -8.98 -6.29 8.81
CA SER A 274 -10.09 -6.15 9.77
C SER A 274 -11.44 -6.24 9.05
N LEU A 275 -12.35 -7.04 9.59
CA LEU A 275 -13.74 -7.06 9.17
C LEU A 275 -14.53 -5.98 9.89
N THR A 276 -15.66 -5.59 9.32
CA THR A 276 -16.61 -4.66 9.95
C THR A 276 -17.89 -5.42 10.30
N GLU A 277 -18.46 -5.15 11.46
CA GLU A 277 -19.77 -5.67 11.83
C GLU A 277 -20.84 -5.04 10.92
N THR A 278 -21.47 -5.84 10.05
CA THR A 278 -22.47 -5.38 9.06
C THR A 278 -23.89 -5.74 9.44
N ALA A 279 -24.07 -6.71 10.33
CA ALA A 279 -25.30 -7.02 11.04
C ALA A 279 -24.95 -7.56 12.43
N THR A 280 -25.93 -7.70 13.33
CA THR A 280 -25.70 -8.23 14.68
C THR A 280 -24.94 -9.56 14.62
N ASP A 281 -23.76 -9.60 15.24
CA ASP A 281 -22.83 -10.72 15.26
C ASP A 281 -22.20 -11.09 13.90
N ILE A 282 -22.54 -10.42 12.80
CA ILE A 282 -22.03 -10.71 11.46
C ILE A 282 -20.95 -9.71 11.09
N TRP A 283 -19.73 -10.22 10.91
CA TRP A 283 -18.56 -9.45 10.53
C TRP A 283 -18.20 -9.78 9.09
N SER A 284 -18.15 -8.77 8.23
CA SER A 284 -17.84 -8.95 6.81
C SER A 284 -16.93 -7.86 6.25
N GLY A 285 -16.29 -8.17 5.13
CA GLY A 285 -15.38 -7.28 4.44
C GLY A 285 -14.96 -7.87 3.10
N THR A 286 -14.33 -7.05 2.27
CA THR A 286 -13.86 -7.43 0.94
C THR A 286 -12.35 -7.30 0.89
N LEU A 287 -11.66 -8.42 0.69
CA LEU A 287 -10.21 -8.49 0.62
C LEU A 287 -9.77 -8.39 -0.86
N GLY A 288 -8.97 -7.39 -1.23
CA GLY A 288 -8.38 -7.28 -2.57
C GLY A 288 -7.00 -7.92 -2.63
N PHE A 289 -6.62 -8.50 -3.78
CA PHE A 289 -5.31 -9.10 -4.01
C PHE A 289 -4.76 -8.68 -5.36
N ALA A 290 -3.65 -7.96 -5.35
CA ALA A 290 -2.97 -7.59 -6.59
C ALA A 290 -2.17 -8.76 -7.21
N LEU A 291 -1.60 -9.65 -6.37
CA LEU A 291 -0.60 -10.64 -6.81
C LEU A 291 -0.57 -11.88 -5.89
N VAL A 292 -1.68 -12.63 -5.79
CA VAL A 292 -1.64 -13.95 -5.11
C VAL A 292 -1.22 -14.99 -6.12
N THR A 293 -0.22 -15.80 -5.76
CA THR A 293 0.59 -16.55 -6.73
C THR A 293 0.03 -17.90 -7.15
N ASP A 294 -1.00 -18.42 -6.46
CA ASP A 294 -1.70 -19.68 -6.84
C ASP A 294 -2.92 -19.96 -5.93
N THR A 295 -2.70 -19.93 -4.61
CA THR A 295 -3.71 -20.25 -3.59
C THR A 295 -3.66 -19.24 -2.45
N LEU A 296 -4.80 -18.61 -2.15
CA LEU A 296 -4.94 -17.76 -0.97
C LEU A 296 -5.24 -18.65 0.24
N ARG A 297 -4.35 -18.60 1.25
CA ARG A 297 -4.56 -19.25 2.55
C ARG A 297 -4.91 -18.22 3.61
N TYR A 298 -5.94 -18.50 4.40
CA TYR A 298 -6.41 -17.57 5.43
C TYR A 298 -7.16 -18.25 6.59
N TYR A 299 -7.27 -17.56 7.73
CA TYR A 299 -8.12 -17.95 8.87
C TYR A 299 -8.69 -16.70 9.55
N TYR A 300 -9.75 -16.86 10.33
CA TYR A 300 -10.36 -15.78 11.10
C TYR A 300 -9.82 -15.77 12.53
N ARG A 301 -9.72 -14.57 13.10
CA ARG A 301 -9.36 -14.33 14.49
C ARG A 301 -10.33 -13.31 15.09
N ALA A 302 -11.10 -13.73 16.08
CA ALA A 302 -11.96 -12.85 16.85
C ALA A 302 -11.38 -12.60 18.23
N VAL A 303 -11.50 -11.37 18.73
CA VAL A 303 -11.10 -11.01 20.09
C VAL A 303 -12.25 -10.26 20.75
N ASP A 304 -12.58 -10.62 21.98
CA ASP A 304 -13.61 -9.94 22.75
C ASP A 304 -13.07 -8.76 23.57
N ALA A 305 -13.94 -8.09 24.34
CA ALA A 305 -13.56 -6.96 25.19
C ALA A 305 -12.70 -7.35 26.41
N ALA A 306 -12.73 -8.63 26.82
CA ALA A 306 -11.91 -9.16 27.90
C ALA A 306 -10.52 -9.62 27.40
N GLY A 307 -10.31 -9.66 26.08
CA GLY A 307 -9.07 -10.08 25.45
C GLY A 307 -9.03 -11.57 25.10
N ASN A 308 -10.12 -12.31 25.29
CA ASN A 308 -10.22 -13.71 24.90
C ASN A 308 -10.20 -13.83 23.37
N VAL A 309 -9.52 -14.86 22.85
CA VAL A 309 -9.27 -15.04 21.41
C VAL A 309 -9.92 -16.32 20.93
N ALA A 310 -10.59 -16.25 19.77
CA ALA A 310 -11.07 -17.42 19.04
C ALA A 310 -10.54 -17.42 17.61
N LEU A 311 -10.31 -18.62 17.07
CA LEU A 311 -9.78 -18.86 15.73
C LEU A 311 -10.76 -19.73 14.93
N GLU A 312 -10.88 -19.48 13.63
CA GLU A 312 -11.63 -20.33 12.71
C GLU A 312 -10.81 -20.55 11.41
N PRO A 313 -10.42 -21.80 11.08
CA PRO A 313 -10.70 -23.03 11.85
C PRO A 313 -9.94 -23.05 13.19
N PRO A 314 -10.41 -23.82 14.21
CA PRO A 314 -9.80 -23.84 15.55
C PRO A 314 -8.33 -24.27 15.57
N GLY A 315 -7.89 -25.03 14.57
CA GLY A 315 -6.49 -25.48 14.42
C GLY A 315 -5.54 -24.46 13.78
N ALA A 316 -5.95 -23.22 13.55
CA ALA A 316 -5.08 -22.19 12.98
C ALA A 316 -3.92 -21.82 13.94
N PRO A 317 -2.72 -21.46 13.42
CA PRO A 317 -2.36 -21.30 12.01
C PRO A 317 -1.97 -22.61 11.30
N ALA A 318 -1.96 -23.76 11.97
CA ALA A 318 -1.61 -25.04 11.36
C ALA A 318 -2.67 -25.55 10.39
N GLN A 319 -3.94 -25.21 10.64
CA GLN A 319 -5.08 -25.43 9.74
C GLN A 319 -5.63 -24.08 9.27
N VAL A 320 -5.90 -23.94 7.97
CA VAL A 320 -6.35 -22.70 7.35
C VAL A 320 -7.34 -23.01 6.22
N PHE A 321 -8.20 -22.05 5.88
CA PHE A 321 -8.94 -22.08 4.62
C PHE A 321 -7.98 -21.87 3.46
N ALA A 322 -8.33 -22.44 2.30
CA ALA A 322 -7.57 -22.28 1.06
C ALA A 322 -8.55 -22.09 -0.11
N THR A 323 -8.33 -21.06 -0.93
CA THR A 323 -9.09 -20.84 -2.18
C THR A 323 -8.12 -20.65 -3.35
N ALA A 324 -8.46 -21.22 -4.51
CA ALA A 324 -7.65 -21.14 -5.72
C ALA A 324 -7.85 -19.78 -6.41
N VAL A 325 -6.76 -19.19 -6.90
CA VAL A 325 -6.78 -17.94 -7.66
C VAL A 325 -6.59 -18.28 -9.15
N LEU A 326 -7.61 -18.01 -9.96
CA LEU A 326 -7.57 -18.26 -11.41
C LEU A 326 -6.75 -17.17 -12.14
N PRO A 327 -6.06 -17.49 -13.25
CA PRO A 327 -5.38 -16.51 -14.08
C PRO A 327 -6.33 -15.44 -14.63
N ASP A 328 -5.79 -14.28 -15.00
CA ASP A 328 -6.57 -13.24 -15.68
C ASP A 328 -6.96 -13.67 -17.09
N ALA A 329 -8.24 -13.53 -17.43
CA ALA A 329 -8.80 -13.92 -18.72
C ALA A 329 -9.21 -12.73 -19.59
N VAL A 330 -9.08 -11.50 -19.08
CA VAL A 330 -9.40 -10.28 -19.81
C VAL A 330 -8.11 -9.78 -20.45
N ALA A 331 -8.16 -9.47 -21.74
CA ALA A 331 -7.00 -8.96 -22.47
C ALA A 331 -7.02 -7.43 -22.54
N PRO A 332 -5.85 -6.78 -22.66
CA PRO A 332 -5.78 -5.34 -22.85
C PRO A 332 -6.58 -4.86 -24.05
N THR A 333 -7.11 -3.66 -23.97
CA THR A 333 -7.77 -2.97 -25.08
C THR A 333 -6.82 -1.93 -25.67
N VAL A 334 -6.71 -1.86 -27.00
CA VAL A 334 -5.80 -0.92 -27.69
C VAL A 334 -6.58 -0.15 -28.75
N THR A 335 -6.63 1.18 -28.61
CA THR A 335 -7.23 2.09 -29.58
C THR A 335 -6.16 3.02 -30.15
N HIS A 336 -6.07 3.11 -31.48
CA HIS A 336 -5.06 3.90 -32.17
C HIS A 336 -5.61 4.40 -33.52
N ASP A 337 -5.34 5.67 -33.83
CA ASP A 337 -5.63 6.25 -35.13
C ASP A 337 -4.44 6.05 -36.06
N ALA A 338 -4.68 5.40 -37.21
CA ALA A 338 -3.64 5.11 -38.19
C ALA A 338 -2.93 6.39 -38.66
N ILE A 339 -1.61 6.34 -38.72
CA ILE A 339 -0.79 7.39 -39.31
C ILE A 339 -1.02 7.35 -40.82
N GLY A 340 -1.33 8.51 -41.42
CA GLY A 340 -1.35 8.66 -42.87
C GLY A 340 0.01 9.08 -43.42
N ASP A 341 0.13 9.21 -44.74
CA ASP A 341 1.39 9.58 -45.40
C ASP A 341 2.00 10.88 -44.84
N ARG A 342 3.34 10.95 -44.88
CA ARG A 342 4.15 12.02 -44.29
C ARG A 342 5.25 12.50 -45.22
N LEU A 343 5.80 13.67 -44.92
CA LEU A 343 7.05 14.17 -45.49
C LEU A 343 8.23 13.84 -44.56
N ASP A 344 9.41 13.62 -45.13
CA ASP A 344 10.65 13.36 -44.39
C ASP A 344 11.05 14.53 -43.46
N SER A 345 10.60 15.75 -43.79
CA SER A 345 10.71 16.96 -42.98
C SER A 345 9.83 16.96 -41.72
N GLN A 346 8.89 16.02 -41.59
CA GLN A 346 8.02 15.90 -40.41
C GLN A 346 8.60 15.02 -39.28
N PHE A 347 9.81 14.48 -39.46
CA PHE A 347 10.49 13.70 -38.42
C PHE A 347 11.02 14.60 -37.27
N PRO A 348 11.10 14.08 -36.02
CA PRO A 348 10.69 12.73 -35.61
C PRO A 348 9.17 12.57 -35.56
N LEU A 349 8.66 11.44 -36.05
CA LEU A 349 7.24 11.10 -35.96
C LEU A 349 6.92 10.59 -34.56
N THR A 350 5.72 10.87 -34.08
CA THR A 350 5.18 10.30 -32.84
C THR A 350 3.96 9.45 -33.15
N ILE A 351 3.78 8.39 -32.37
CA ILE A 351 2.58 7.57 -32.41
C ILE A 351 1.95 7.58 -31.02
N SER A 352 0.63 7.56 -30.93
CA SER A 352 -0.09 7.51 -29.65
C SER A 352 -1.21 6.47 -29.67
N ALA A 353 -1.44 5.82 -28.54
CA ALA A 353 -2.55 4.88 -28.38
C ALA A 353 -3.18 5.01 -27.00
N VAL A 354 -4.48 4.74 -26.93
CA VAL A 354 -5.20 4.57 -25.67
C VAL A 354 -5.24 3.08 -25.36
N ILE A 355 -4.62 2.70 -24.24
CA ILE A 355 -4.47 1.32 -23.79
C ILE A 355 -5.07 1.21 -22.39
N SER A 356 -5.97 0.24 -22.18
CA SER A 356 -6.58 -0.01 -20.88
C SER A 356 -6.75 -1.50 -20.62
N ASP A 357 -6.72 -1.88 -19.34
CA ASP A 357 -6.82 -3.26 -18.87
C ASP A 357 -7.44 -3.30 -17.46
N ASN A 358 -7.98 -4.45 -17.05
CA ASN A 358 -8.51 -4.69 -15.71
C ASN A 358 -7.41 -4.94 -14.68
N LEU A 359 -6.19 -5.27 -15.12
CA LEU A 359 -5.00 -5.32 -14.29
C LEU A 359 -4.03 -4.18 -14.65
N SER A 360 -3.00 -4.02 -13.81
CA SER A 360 -1.92 -3.08 -14.07
C SER A 360 -1.15 -3.47 -15.32
N LEU A 361 -1.10 -2.57 -16.31
CA LEU A 361 -0.27 -2.68 -17.50
C LEU A 361 1.21 -2.50 -17.14
N ASN A 362 2.08 -3.35 -17.69
CA ASN A 362 3.52 -3.17 -17.58
C ASN A 362 4.01 -2.32 -18.77
N GLU A 363 4.59 -1.15 -18.50
CA GLU A 363 5.11 -0.24 -19.53
C GLU A 363 6.20 -0.90 -20.42
N ASP A 364 6.96 -1.87 -19.88
CA ASP A 364 7.96 -2.63 -20.66
C ASP A 364 7.33 -3.57 -21.69
N SER A 365 6.00 -3.73 -21.64
CA SER A 365 5.23 -4.64 -22.48
C SER A 365 4.25 -3.93 -23.43
N LEU A 366 4.37 -2.60 -23.53
CA LEU A 366 3.66 -1.74 -24.45
C LEU A 366 4.62 -1.22 -25.52
N PHE A 367 4.47 -1.68 -26.77
CA PHE A 367 5.41 -1.35 -27.83
C PHE A 367 4.75 -1.35 -29.21
N ALA A 368 5.37 -0.65 -30.15
CA ALA A 368 5.08 -0.78 -31.56
C ALA A 368 6.11 -1.69 -32.22
N GLU A 369 5.64 -2.61 -33.07
CA GLU A 369 6.47 -3.38 -33.99
C GLU A 369 6.36 -2.76 -35.38
N TYR A 370 7.48 -2.62 -36.10
CA TYR A 370 7.48 -2.03 -37.44
C TYR A 370 8.41 -2.76 -38.41
N THR A 371 8.11 -2.59 -39.70
CA THR A 371 8.96 -2.90 -40.85
C THR A 371 9.05 -1.65 -41.73
N PHE A 372 10.22 -1.41 -42.32
CA PHE A 372 10.45 -0.27 -43.21
C PHE A 372 11.06 -0.75 -44.53
N GLU A 373 10.47 -0.33 -45.65
CA GLU A 373 10.93 -0.63 -46.99
C GLU A 373 11.47 0.66 -47.64
N PRO A 374 12.80 0.86 -47.72
CA PRO A 374 13.39 2.11 -48.20
C PRO A 374 13.11 2.37 -49.68
N ALA A 375 12.74 3.61 -50.02
CA ALA A 375 12.44 4.01 -51.40
C ALA A 375 13.65 3.87 -52.35
N LYS A 376 14.87 4.01 -51.82
CA LYS A 376 16.13 3.86 -52.59
C LYS A 376 16.57 2.41 -52.80
N GLY A 377 15.83 1.45 -52.25
CA GLY A 377 16.19 0.03 -52.20
C GLY A 377 17.28 -0.25 -51.15
N GLY A 378 17.28 -1.46 -50.59
CA GLY A 378 18.22 -1.84 -49.53
C GLY A 378 17.68 -2.95 -48.63
N SER A 379 18.33 -3.19 -47.50
CA SER A 379 17.77 -4.05 -46.45
C SER A 379 16.59 -3.35 -45.80
N ALA A 380 15.44 -4.02 -45.71
CA ALA A 380 14.26 -3.54 -45.00
C ALA A 380 14.43 -3.78 -43.49
N PRO A 381 14.78 -2.76 -42.67
CA PRO A 381 14.92 -2.96 -41.24
C PRO A 381 13.55 -3.23 -40.60
N ALA A 382 13.55 -4.05 -39.57
CA ALA A 382 12.41 -4.33 -38.72
C ALA A 382 12.84 -4.19 -37.26
N GLY A 383 11.92 -3.76 -36.41
CA GLY A 383 12.25 -3.56 -35.00
C GLY A 383 11.03 -3.23 -34.15
N THR A 384 11.32 -2.85 -32.91
CA THR A 384 10.31 -2.39 -31.96
C THR A 384 10.75 -1.10 -31.29
N PHE A 385 9.79 -0.32 -30.82
CA PHE A 385 10.04 0.81 -29.92
C PHE A 385 8.94 0.90 -28.87
N ALA A 386 9.31 1.33 -27.66
CA ALA A 386 8.42 1.38 -26.51
C ALA A 386 7.39 2.51 -26.62
N LEU A 387 6.22 2.29 -26.01
CA LEU A 387 5.21 3.32 -25.78
C LEU A 387 5.19 3.67 -24.29
N THR A 388 5.44 4.94 -23.97
CA THR A 388 5.52 5.45 -22.60
C THR A 388 4.30 6.28 -22.24
N ALA A 389 3.86 6.24 -20.99
CA ALA A 389 2.71 7.00 -20.52
C ALA A 389 2.92 8.51 -20.71
N THR A 390 1.91 9.21 -21.22
CA THR A 390 1.98 10.67 -21.49
C THR A 390 1.53 11.54 -20.32
N GLY A 391 1.05 10.92 -19.23
CA GLY A 391 0.43 11.60 -18.08
C GLY A 391 -1.10 11.67 -18.17
N ASP A 392 -1.68 11.49 -19.36
CA ASP A 392 -3.11 11.29 -19.54
C ASP A 392 -3.49 9.83 -19.28
N ALA A 393 -4.57 9.61 -18.53
CA ALA A 393 -4.97 8.27 -18.10
C ALA A 393 -5.16 7.31 -19.30
N GLY A 394 -4.42 6.21 -19.30
CA GLY A 394 -4.45 5.18 -20.35
C GLY A 394 -3.85 5.61 -21.68
N THR A 395 -3.20 6.78 -21.80
CA THR A 395 -2.59 7.23 -23.05
C THR A 395 -1.09 7.00 -23.04
N PHE A 396 -0.60 6.36 -24.10
CA PHE A 396 0.80 6.03 -24.29
C PHE A 396 1.28 6.55 -25.63
N ALA A 397 2.52 7.04 -25.68
CA ALA A 397 3.13 7.54 -26.91
C ALA A 397 4.57 7.04 -27.08
N GLY A 398 4.98 6.89 -28.33
CA GLY A 398 6.35 6.52 -28.70
C GLY A 398 6.86 7.39 -29.82
N ILE A 399 8.18 7.62 -29.82
CA ILE A 399 8.88 8.34 -30.87
C ILE A 399 9.41 7.32 -31.87
N TRP A 400 9.12 7.55 -33.15
CA TRP A 400 9.56 6.70 -34.25
C TRP A 400 11.10 6.71 -34.35
N PRO A 401 11.77 5.55 -34.45
CA PRO A 401 13.23 5.49 -34.44
C PRO A 401 13.86 6.12 -35.69
N ASP A 402 15.01 6.78 -35.53
CA ASP A 402 15.78 7.27 -36.68
C ASP A 402 16.51 6.11 -37.38
N LEU A 403 16.05 5.76 -38.58
CA LEU A 403 16.62 4.66 -39.38
C LEU A 403 17.72 5.11 -40.35
N GLY A 404 18.07 6.40 -40.36
CA GLY A 404 19.06 6.97 -41.27
C GLY A 404 18.57 7.19 -42.71
N ASP A 405 17.68 6.35 -43.23
CA ASP A 405 16.83 6.65 -44.41
C ASP A 405 15.38 6.84 -43.95
N ARG A 406 14.78 7.96 -44.36
CA ARG A 406 13.41 8.34 -43.96
C ARG A 406 12.40 8.12 -45.08
N GLY A 407 12.85 7.94 -46.33
CA GLY A 407 11.95 7.82 -47.48
C GLY A 407 11.59 6.37 -47.77
N GLY A 408 10.30 6.06 -47.89
CA GLY A 408 9.82 4.71 -48.19
C GLY A 408 8.51 4.34 -47.50
N ARG A 409 8.19 3.06 -47.53
CA ARG A 409 6.94 2.50 -47.02
C ARG A 409 7.15 1.92 -45.63
N TYR A 410 6.29 2.29 -44.69
CA TYR A 410 6.32 1.83 -43.31
C TYR A 410 5.08 0.99 -43.02
N GLU A 411 5.29 -0.15 -42.39
CA GLU A 411 4.22 -0.96 -41.82
C GLU A 411 4.43 -1.10 -40.32
N TYR A 412 3.36 -1.04 -39.53
CA TYR A 412 3.47 -1.20 -38.08
C TYR A 412 2.21 -1.75 -37.43
N ARG A 413 2.36 -2.24 -36.19
CA ARG A 413 1.26 -2.56 -35.29
C ARG A 413 1.63 -2.20 -33.86
N ILE A 414 0.64 -1.88 -33.05
CA ILE A 414 0.79 -1.64 -31.62
C ILE A 414 0.47 -2.93 -30.88
N VAL A 415 1.29 -3.27 -29.89
CA VAL A 415 1.19 -4.46 -29.07
C VAL A 415 1.07 -4.03 -27.62
N ALA A 416 0.04 -4.54 -26.93
CA ALA A 416 -0.11 -4.44 -25.50
C ALA A 416 -0.19 -5.84 -24.90
N VAL A 417 0.55 -6.04 -23.81
CA VAL A 417 0.52 -7.27 -23.02
C VAL A 417 0.22 -6.86 -21.58
N ASP A 418 -0.66 -7.57 -20.89
CA ASP A 418 -0.89 -7.31 -19.47
C ASP A 418 0.25 -7.89 -18.60
N ASN A 419 0.19 -7.63 -17.30
CA ASN A 419 1.17 -8.10 -16.32
C ASN A 419 0.65 -9.28 -15.46
N SER A 420 -0.26 -10.09 -16.01
CA SER A 420 -0.80 -11.27 -15.33
C SER A 420 0.18 -12.45 -15.35
N ILE A 421 -0.13 -13.51 -14.60
CA ILE A 421 0.69 -14.74 -14.56
C ILE A 421 0.71 -15.47 -15.91
N GLU A 422 -0.40 -15.40 -16.66
CA GLU A 422 -0.53 -15.88 -18.03
C GLU A 422 -0.83 -14.68 -18.94
N PRO A 423 0.19 -13.93 -19.41
CA PRO A 423 -0.04 -12.62 -20.01
C PRO A 423 -0.92 -12.66 -21.25
N ASN A 424 -2.02 -11.92 -21.23
CA ASN A 424 -2.88 -11.78 -22.40
C ASN A 424 -2.34 -10.65 -23.28
N ARG A 425 -2.43 -10.85 -24.61
CA ARG A 425 -1.83 -9.97 -25.61
C ARG A 425 -2.88 -9.48 -26.60
N THR A 426 -2.89 -8.17 -26.84
CA THR A 426 -3.69 -7.52 -27.88
C THR A 426 -2.81 -6.80 -28.87
N THR A 427 -3.15 -6.89 -30.16
CA THR A 427 -2.53 -6.10 -31.22
C THR A 427 -3.53 -5.17 -31.89
N SER A 428 -3.09 -3.97 -32.25
CA SER A 428 -3.85 -3.02 -33.07
C SER A 428 -3.05 -2.72 -34.35
N PRO A 429 -3.59 -3.01 -35.54
CA PRO A 429 -4.92 -3.57 -35.78
C PRO A 429 -5.00 -5.04 -35.33
N SER A 430 -6.23 -5.56 -35.12
CA SER A 430 -6.45 -6.95 -34.69
C SER A 430 -6.04 -7.99 -35.75
N SER A 431 -5.89 -7.56 -37.01
CA SER A 431 -5.33 -8.35 -38.11
C SER A 431 -4.60 -7.43 -39.10
N GLY A 432 -3.48 -7.89 -39.66
CA GLY A 432 -2.68 -7.11 -40.60
C GLY A 432 -1.77 -6.09 -39.91
N VAL A 433 -1.53 -4.97 -40.58
CA VAL A 433 -0.66 -3.87 -40.15
C VAL A 433 -1.28 -2.54 -40.59
N TYR A 434 -0.97 -1.45 -39.89
CA TYR A 434 -1.12 -0.10 -40.41
C TYR A 434 -0.01 0.18 -41.41
N GLU A 435 -0.26 1.08 -42.36
CA GLU A 435 0.67 1.42 -43.43
C GLU A 435 0.66 2.93 -43.70
N PHE A 436 1.84 3.50 -43.91
CA PHE A 436 2.00 4.86 -44.43
C PHE A 436 3.27 4.99 -45.26
N GLU A 437 3.30 5.96 -46.17
CA GLU A 437 4.48 6.29 -46.97
C GLU A 437 5.11 7.61 -46.50
N VAL A 438 6.45 7.68 -46.50
CA VAL A 438 7.19 8.92 -46.31
C VAL A 438 7.87 9.31 -47.61
N THR A 439 7.57 10.52 -48.07
CA THR A 439 8.14 11.11 -49.29
C THR A 439 9.10 12.25 -48.98
N THR A 440 9.99 12.57 -49.93
CA THR A 440 10.96 13.66 -49.77
C THR A 440 10.27 15.01 -49.93
N ASP A 441 10.47 15.89 -48.95
CA ASP A 441 10.11 17.30 -49.06
C ASP A 441 11.11 18.03 -49.96
N SER A 442 10.56 18.66 -51.00
CA SER A 442 11.32 19.40 -52.01
C SER A 442 10.93 20.87 -52.07
N VAL A 443 10.05 21.31 -51.17
CA VAL A 443 9.48 22.65 -51.17
C VAL A 443 10.16 23.47 -50.10
N ALA A 444 10.90 24.51 -50.50
CA ALA A 444 11.52 25.40 -49.55
C ALA A 444 10.49 26.21 -48.74
N PRO A 445 10.81 26.55 -47.47
CA PRO A 445 9.90 27.31 -46.61
C PRO A 445 9.65 28.71 -47.18
N VAL A 446 8.46 29.27 -46.97
CA VAL A 446 8.10 30.62 -47.39
C VAL A 446 8.30 31.60 -46.24
N ILE A 447 9.13 32.62 -46.47
CA ILE A 447 9.37 33.71 -45.52
C ILE A 447 8.45 34.88 -45.85
N VAL A 448 7.61 35.28 -44.90
CA VAL A 448 6.80 36.50 -44.95
C VAL A 448 7.36 37.49 -43.93
N HIS A 449 7.85 38.63 -44.43
CA HIS A 449 8.43 39.69 -43.60
C HIS A 449 8.04 41.06 -44.16
N GLU A 450 7.74 42.00 -43.27
CA GLU A 450 7.52 43.40 -43.62
C GLU A 450 8.83 44.17 -43.47
N ALA A 451 9.27 44.86 -44.53
CA ALA A 451 10.51 45.62 -44.50
C ALA A 451 10.47 46.69 -43.40
N ILE A 452 11.56 46.80 -42.65
CA ILE A 452 11.69 47.81 -41.61
C ILE A 452 11.80 49.18 -42.28
N ALA A 453 10.89 50.09 -41.93
CA ALA A 453 10.95 51.47 -42.35
C ALA A 453 12.09 52.22 -41.62
N GLU A 454 12.47 53.38 -42.15
CA GLU A 454 13.38 54.32 -41.50
C GLU A 454 13.06 54.52 -40.00
N ARG A 455 14.10 54.68 -39.19
CA ARG A 455 14.00 54.87 -37.73
C ARG A 455 14.86 56.06 -37.29
N GLU A 456 14.41 56.77 -36.27
CA GLU A 456 15.19 57.83 -35.63
C GLU A 456 16.22 57.28 -34.65
N ALA A 457 17.36 57.94 -34.52
CA ALA A 457 18.36 57.56 -33.54
C ALA A 457 17.87 57.73 -32.08
N GLY A 458 18.09 56.74 -31.21
CA GLY A 458 17.48 56.59 -29.88
C GLY A 458 17.98 55.36 -29.09
N LEU A 459 17.27 54.93 -28.03
CA LEU A 459 17.61 53.73 -27.25
C LEU A 459 16.67 52.54 -27.45
N GLU A 460 15.72 52.63 -28.40
CA GLU A 460 14.79 51.52 -28.66
C GLU A 460 15.49 50.38 -29.41
N ASP A 461 15.06 49.16 -29.11
CA ASP A 461 15.42 47.96 -29.86
C ASP A 461 14.85 48.02 -31.28
N ILE A 462 15.56 47.41 -32.23
CA ILE A 462 15.10 47.30 -33.61
C ILE A 462 14.59 45.88 -33.83
N PRO A 463 13.27 45.62 -33.65
CA PRO A 463 12.72 44.29 -33.83
C PRO A 463 12.68 43.92 -35.31
N VAL A 464 13.05 42.68 -35.59
CA VAL A 464 12.85 42.00 -36.87
C VAL A 464 11.92 40.83 -36.59
N SER A 465 10.79 40.75 -37.30
CA SER A 465 9.85 39.65 -37.17
C SER A 465 9.58 38.99 -38.51
N ALA A 466 9.38 37.67 -38.52
CA ALA A 466 9.06 36.94 -39.73
C ALA A 466 8.04 35.84 -39.44
N ILE A 467 7.15 35.60 -40.40
CA ILE A 467 6.30 34.41 -40.41
C ILE A 467 6.90 33.44 -41.41
N ILE A 468 7.28 32.26 -40.95
CA ILE A 468 7.79 31.16 -41.78
C ILE A 468 6.66 30.16 -41.97
N ARG A 469 6.35 29.82 -43.22
CA ARG A 469 5.36 28.80 -43.58
C ARG A 469 6.04 27.68 -44.33
N ASP A 470 5.85 26.45 -43.87
CA ASP A 470 6.47 25.27 -44.47
C ASP A 470 5.49 24.09 -44.54
N GLN A 471 5.79 23.08 -45.37
CA GLN A 471 5.00 21.85 -45.43
C GLN A 471 5.41 20.84 -44.35
N GLY A 472 6.61 20.96 -43.79
CA GLY A 472 7.11 20.16 -42.68
C GLY A 472 7.65 21.00 -41.53
N ASN A 473 8.59 20.41 -40.80
CA ASN A 473 9.25 21.09 -39.68
C ASN A 473 10.43 21.92 -40.19
N LEU A 474 10.79 22.98 -39.46
CA LEU A 474 12.03 23.72 -39.69
C LEU A 474 13.19 23.07 -38.92
N ILE A 475 14.43 23.23 -39.41
CA ILE A 475 15.60 22.87 -38.60
C ILE A 475 15.64 23.79 -37.38
N PRO A 476 15.83 23.27 -36.15
CA PRO A 476 16.03 24.10 -34.98
C PRO A 476 17.14 25.13 -35.20
N ASP A 477 16.91 26.37 -34.77
CA ASP A 477 17.88 27.47 -34.88
C ASP A 477 18.29 27.84 -36.34
N SER A 478 17.51 27.43 -37.35
CA SER A 478 17.83 27.68 -38.77
C SER A 478 17.20 28.95 -39.37
N VAL A 479 16.35 29.63 -38.62
CA VAL A 479 15.78 30.92 -39.02
C VAL A 479 16.74 32.01 -38.60
N LEU A 480 17.40 32.65 -39.57
CA LEU A 480 18.53 33.55 -39.36
C LEU A 480 18.25 34.94 -39.94
N VAL A 481 18.74 35.96 -39.25
CA VAL A 481 18.89 37.32 -39.79
C VAL A 481 20.38 37.61 -39.97
N GLU A 482 20.81 37.77 -41.22
CA GLU A 482 22.13 38.28 -41.56
C GLU A 482 22.04 39.80 -41.69
N PHE A 483 22.91 40.55 -41.02
CA PHE A 483 22.87 42.02 -41.07
C PHE A 483 24.27 42.64 -41.15
N THR A 484 24.32 43.85 -41.72
CA THR A 484 25.44 44.78 -41.66
C THR A 484 24.92 46.17 -41.33
N PHE A 485 25.46 46.79 -40.30
CA PHE A 485 25.26 48.20 -39.99
C PHE A 485 26.47 49.01 -40.44
N THR A 486 26.24 50.09 -41.19
CA THR A 486 27.28 51.01 -41.69
C THR A 486 27.04 52.42 -41.14
N GLY A 487 27.81 52.81 -40.12
CA GLY A 487 27.82 54.16 -39.56
C GLY A 487 29.25 54.69 -39.42
N THR A 488 29.59 55.28 -38.26
CA THR A 488 31.00 55.63 -37.92
C THR A 488 31.91 54.40 -37.79
N SER A 489 31.32 53.23 -37.62
CA SER A 489 31.95 51.91 -37.60
C SER A 489 31.05 50.94 -38.36
N VAL A 490 31.62 49.86 -38.90
CA VAL A 490 30.87 48.80 -39.58
C VAL A 490 30.73 47.61 -38.65
N THR A 491 29.51 47.11 -38.48
CA THR A 491 29.19 45.93 -37.67
C THR A 491 28.42 44.93 -38.51
N THR A 492 28.93 43.71 -38.66
CA THR A 492 28.25 42.61 -39.36
C THR A 492 27.99 41.46 -38.41
N GLY A 493 26.86 40.76 -38.57
CA GLY A 493 26.55 39.58 -37.77
C GLY A 493 25.44 38.72 -38.35
N VAL A 494 25.24 37.57 -37.71
CA VAL A 494 24.13 36.65 -37.98
C VAL A 494 23.45 36.35 -36.65
N ILE A 495 22.14 36.47 -36.61
CA ILE A 495 21.31 36.26 -35.42
C ILE A 495 20.37 35.10 -35.69
N VAL A 496 20.34 34.12 -34.80
CA VAL A 496 19.28 33.11 -34.77
C VAL A 496 18.02 33.77 -34.22
N MET A 497 16.93 33.71 -34.98
CA MET A 497 15.64 34.25 -34.54
C MET A 497 15.01 33.31 -33.52
N THR A 498 14.42 33.89 -32.47
CA THR A 498 13.66 33.19 -31.46
C THR A 498 12.27 32.86 -32.00
N ALA A 499 11.81 31.62 -31.83
CA ALA A 499 10.43 31.23 -32.15
C ALA A 499 9.49 31.79 -31.07
N GLU A 500 8.49 32.57 -31.50
CA GLU A 500 7.38 33.03 -30.65
C GLU A 500 6.23 32.02 -30.61
N ASN A 501 6.09 31.27 -31.71
CA ASN A 501 5.20 30.12 -31.89
C ASN A 501 5.70 29.33 -33.11
N ASP A 502 4.97 28.28 -33.51
CA ASP A 502 5.35 27.34 -34.58
C ASP A 502 5.65 27.99 -35.94
N SER A 503 5.20 29.23 -36.19
CA SER A 503 5.40 29.90 -37.47
C SER A 503 5.92 31.33 -37.36
N SER A 504 6.01 31.91 -36.17
CA SER A 504 6.42 33.30 -35.96
C SER A 504 7.76 33.38 -35.26
N PHE A 505 8.65 34.18 -35.81
CA PHE A 505 10.02 34.34 -35.34
C PHE A 505 10.35 35.81 -35.10
N SER A 506 11.13 36.09 -34.06
CA SER A 506 11.58 37.45 -33.74
C SER A 506 13.09 37.51 -33.44
N ALA A 507 13.70 38.65 -33.70
CA ALA A 507 15.06 38.97 -33.30
C ALA A 507 15.20 40.48 -33.07
N VAL A 508 16.27 40.88 -32.40
CA VAL A 508 16.62 42.31 -32.21
C VAL A 508 17.97 42.57 -32.88
N LEU A 509 18.03 43.53 -33.80
CA LEU A 509 19.30 43.93 -34.40
C LEU A 509 20.18 44.67 -33.38
N PRO A 510 21.48 44.33 -33.27
CA PRO A 510 22.36 44.88 -32.25
C PRO A 510 22.83 46.28 -32.59
N GLY A 511 23.09 47.08 -31.54
CA GLY A 511 23.43 48.49 -31.70
C GLY A 511 22.18 49.32 -31.93
N GLY A 512 21.13 49.07 -31.12
CA GLY A 512 19.89 49.85 -31.04
C GLY A 512 20.17 51.34 -31.13
N LEU A 513 19.17 52.10 -31.59
CA LEU A 513 19.17 53.36 -32.37
C LEU A 513 20.23 54.46 -32.05
N THR A 514 21.19 54.26 -31.16
CA THR A 514 22.25 55.15 -30.68
C THR A 514 23.18 55.75 -31.72
N LYS A 515 23.21 55.22 -32.95
CA LYS A 515 24.11 55.63 -34.03
C LYS A 515 23.35 55.86 -35.33
N VAL A 516 23.69 56.94 -36.02
CA VAL A 516 23.23 57.22 -37.38
C VAL A 516 24.02 56.36 -38.37
N GLY A 517 23.32 55.80 -39.36
CA GLY A 517 23.91 54.90 -40.35
C GLY A 517 22.84 54.07 -41.06
N THR A 518 23.27 53.15 -41.91
CA THR A 518 22.39 52.30 -42.71
C THR A 518 22.49 50.85 -42.27
N TYR A 519 21.35 50.20 -42.00
CA TYR A 519 21.27 48.74 -41.89
C TYR A 519 21.06 48.13 -43.27
N SER A 520 21.75 47.03 -43.54
CA SER A 520 21.52 46.11 -44.65
C SER A 520 21.28 44.73 -44.08
N TYR A 521 20.11 44.13 -44.26
CA TYR A 521 19.77 42.83 -43.65
C TYR A 521 18.98 41.92 -44.59
N ARG A 522 19.02 40.61 -44.35
CA ARG A 522 18.19 39.61 -45.03
C ARG A 522 17.88 38.45 -44.12
N LEU A 523 16.82 37.73 -44.41
CA LEU A 523 16.39 36.56 -43.65
C LEU A 523 16.68 35.28 -44.42
N THR A 524 17.00 34.19 -43.72
CA THR A 524 17.17 32.84 -44.26
C THR A 524 16.42 31.84 -43.38
N ALA A 525 15.77 30.84 -43.97
CA ALA A 525 15.16 29.72 -43.26
C ALA A 525 15.51 28.40 -43.97
N LEU A 526 15.63 27.32 -43.19
CA LEU A 526 15.81 25.96 -43.71
C LEU A 526 14.72 25.03 -43.13
N ASP A 527 14.13 24.21 -43.98
CA ASP A 527 13.30 23.10 -43.52
C ASP A 527 14.16 21.95 -42.97
N ALA A 528 13.50 20.99 -42.31
CA ALA A 528 14.08 19.78 -41.74
C ALA A 528 14.03 18.57 -42.67
N ALA A 529 13.85 18.79 -43.98
CA ALA A 529 13.93 17.73 -44.97
C ALA A 529 15.30 17.02 -44.88
N PHE A 530 15.38 15.76 -45.32
CA PHE A 530 16.63 15.00 -45.24
C PHE A 530 17.78 15.69 -45.99
N VAL A 531 17.45 16.35 -47.10
CA VAL A 531 18.29 17.37 -47.73
C VAL A 531 17.60 18.72 -47.53
N PRO A 532 18.07 19.56 -46.60
CA PRO A 532 17.36 20.79 -46.22
C PRO A 532 17.18 21.76 -47.40
N ASN A 533 15.94 22.16 -47.67
CA ASN A 533 15.67 23.20 -48.65
C ASN A 533 15.76 24.58 -47.98
N ARG A 534 16.24 25.58 -48.74
CA ARG A 534 16.55 26.92 -48.21
C ARG A 534 15.77 27.99 -48.94
N SER A 535 15.25 28.95 -48.19
CA SER A 535 14.70 30.20 -48.73
C SER A 535 15.37 31.43 -48.12
N ARG A 536 15.23 32.56 -48.82
CA ARG A 536 15.70 33.87 -48.37
C ARG A 536 14.62 34.92 -48.55
N PHE A 537 14.68 35.96 -47.72
CA PHE A 537 13.90 37.18 -47.92
C PHE A 537 14.84 38.40 -47.88
N PRO A 538 14.93 39.18 -48.98
CA PRO A 538 14.24 39.01 -50.26
C PRO A 538 14.65 37.75 -51.05
N ALA A 539 13.77 37.25 -51.93
CA ALA A 539 13.95 35.97 -52.62
C ALA A 539 15.14 35.92 -53.58
N ASP A 540 15.58 37.07 -54.10
CA ASP A 540 16.78 37.19 -54.93
C ASP A 540 18.09 37.14 -54.12
N GLY A 541 17.98 37.08 -52.78
CA GLY A 541 19.10 37.05 -51.85
C GLY A 541 19.80 38.38 -51.63
N SER A 542 19.22 39.49 -52.13
CA SER A 542 19.67 40.85 -51.83
C SER A 542 19.50 41.19 -50.33
N PHE A 543 19.99 42.36 -49.93
CA PHE A 543 19.78 42.88 -48.58
C PHE A 543 18.72 44.00 -48.65
N LEU A 544 17.74 43.95 -47.75
CA LEU A 544 16.87 45.09 -47.46
C LEU A 544 17.70 46.15 -46.75
N THR A 545 17.42 47.42 -47.04
CA THR A 545 18.12 48.53 -46.42
C THR A 545 17.16 49.50 -45.77
N PHE A 546 17.51 49.98 -44.58
CA PHE A 546 16.83 51.11 -43.95
C PHE A 546 17.84 51.97 -43.20
N ASP A 547 17.54 53.27 -43.14
CA ASP A 547 18.41 54.24 -42.48
C ASP A 547 17.99 54.46 -41.02
N ILE A 548 18.99 54.65 -40.18
CA ILE A 548 18.86 55.28 -38.87
C ILE A 548 19.22 56.74 -39.06
N VAL A 549 18.21 57.61 -39.09
CA VAL A 549 18.40 59.05 -39.25
C VAL A 549 18.64 59.72 -37.89
N PRO A 550 19.26 60.91 -37.83
CA PRO A 550 19.33 61.68 -36.61
C PRO A 550 17.96 61.81 -35.96
N GLY A 551 17.85 61.47 -34.67
CA GLY A 551 16.62 61.68 -33.93
C GLY A 551 16.28 63.16 -33.81
N GLY A 552 15.02 63.45 -33.50
CA GLY A 552 14.60 64.81 -33.17
C GLY A 552 15.57 65.46 -32.20
N SER A 553 16.03 66.66 -32.56
CA SER A 553 17.02 67.36 -31.75
C SER A 553 16.41 67.79 -30.39
N GLU A 554 15.09 67.89 -30.30
CA GLU A 554 14.34 68.27 -29.09
C GLU A 554 14.38 67.19 -28.01
N LEU A 555 14.33 67.60 -26.74
CA LEU A 555 14.23 66.71 -25.60
C LEU A 555 12.82 66.11 -25.53
N ARG A 556 12.74 64.79 -25.72
CA ARG A 556 11.50 64.03 -25.67
C ARG A 556 11.34 63.34 -24.31
N LEU A 557 10.12 63.32 -23.79
CA LEU A 557 9.77 62.53 -22.62
C LEU A 557 9.47 61.09 -23.05
N ILE A 558 10.19 60.12 -22.51
CA ILE A 558 10.06 58.69 -22.85
C ILE A 558 9.66 57.80 -21.67
N GLY A 559 9.61 58.36 -20.46
CA GLY A 559 9.05 57.70 -19.27
C GLY A 559 7.56 58.02 -19.07
N PRO A 560 6.89 57.31 -18.14
CA PRO A 560 5.50 57.59 -17.79
C PRO A 560 5.36 59.04 -17.31
N ASN A 561 4.28 59.71 -17.66
CA ASN A 561 3.95 61.02 -17.11
C ASN A 561 2.42 61.15 -17.06
N PRO A 562 1.80 61.10 -15.86
CA PRO A 562 2.42 61.11 -14.53
C PRO A 562 3.31 59.87 -14.21
N PHE A 563 4.34 60.03 -13.38
CA PHE A 563 5.26 58.96 -12.95
C PHE A 563 5.22 58.70 -11.45
N GLY A 564 5.51 57.46 -11.02
CA GLY A 564 5.65 57.08 -9.61
C GLY A 564 7.11 57.07 -9.16
N GLU A 565 7.91 56.15 -9.71
CA GLU A 565 9.31 55.95 -9.32
C GLU A 565 10.28 56.88 -10.07
N SER A 566 10.22 56.88 -11.40
CA SER A 566 11.10 57.71 -12.22
C SER A 566 10.45 58.14 -13.53
N VAL A 567 11.00 59.20 -14.12
CA VAL A 567 10.67 59.66 -15.47
C VAL A 567 11.97 59.80 -16.27
N ALA A 568 11.89 59.42 -17.54
CA ALA A 568 13.04 59.42 -18.45
C ALA A 568 12.83 60.38 -19.63
N PHE A 569 13.95 60.94 -20.09
CA PHE A 569 14.06 61.86 -21.20
C PHE A 569 15.05 61.32 -22.22
N SER A 570 14.79 61.52 -23.51
CA SER A 570 15.72 61.18 -24.60
C SER A 570 15.99 62.37 -25.49
N VAL A 571 17.22 62.52 -25.95
CA VAL A 571 17.62 63.51 -26.95
C VAL A 571 18.70 62.95 -27.86
N PHE A 572 18.69 63.32 -29.13
CA PHE A 572 19.79 63.06 -30.04
C PHE A 572 20.64 64.32 -30.24
N LEU A 573 21.94 64.24 -29.95
CA LEU A 573 22.90 65.32 -30.11
C LEU A 573 23.82 65.01 -31.30
N GLU A 574 23.56 65.63 -32.44
CA GLU A 574 24.30 65.40 -33.69
C GLU A 574 25.80 65.69 -33.56
N GLU A 575 26.15 66.75 -32.82
CA GLU A 575 27.53 67.10 -32.48
C GLU A 575 27.71 67.16 -30.96
N ALA A 576 28.96 67.04 -30.50
CA ALA A 576 29.31 67.21 -29.10
C ALA A 576 28.91 68.61 -28.60
N SER A 577 27.89 68.65 -27.75
CA SER A 577 27.29 69.88 -27.22
C SER A 577 27.30 69.86 -25.69
N GLU A 578 27.62 71.00 -25.09
CA GLU A 578 27.41 71.21 -23.65
C GLU A 578 25.91 71.24 -23.37
N ILE A 579 25.45 70.39 -22.43
CA ILE A 579 24.04 70.28 -22.04
C ILE A 579 23.84 70.56 -20.55
N SER A 580 22.62 70.96 -20.18
CA SER A 580 22.14 70.97 -18.80
C SER A 580 20.65 70.58 -18.77
N LEU A 581 20.29 69.56 -17.99
CA LEU A 581 18.91 69.16 -17.71
C LEU A 581 18.61 69.33 -16.23
N GLU A 582 17.69 70.22 -15.91
CA GLU A 582 17.35 70.59 -14.54
C GLU A 582 15.84 70.47 -14.31
N ILE A 583 15.46 70.14 -13.08
CA ILE A 583 14.07 70.03 -12.62
C ILE A 583 13.78 71.13 -11.61
N TYR A 584 12.60 71.73 -11.71
CA TYR A 584 12.13 72.86 -10.92
C TYR A 584 10.76 72.56 -10.30
N ASP A 585 10.52 73.06 -9.11
CA ASP A 585 9.17 73.08 -8.54
C ASP A 585 8.31 74.19 -9.18
N ILE A 586 7.01 74.20 -8.89
CA ILE A 586 6.09 75.21 -9.46
C ILE A 586 6.39 76.64 -8.98
N ALA A 587 7.19 76.80 -7.92
CA ALA A 587 7.67 78.10 -7.45
C ALA A 587 8.95 78.57 -8.18
N GLY A 588 9.47 77.77 -9.13
CA GLY A 588 10.67 78.06 -9.89
C GLY A 588 11.97 77.80 -9.14
N ARG A 589 11.94 77.05 -8.03
CA ARG A 589 13.16 76.64 -7.32
C ARG A 589 13.71 75.36 -7.95
N ARG A 590 15.01 75.32 -8.24
CA ARG A 590 15.67 74.11 -8.75
C ARG A 590 15.60 73.01 -7.69
N VAL A 591 15.08 71.86 -8.10
CA VAL A 591 14.91 70.66 -7.29
C VAL A 591 16.07 69.70 -7.55
N ALA A 592 16.42 69.48 -8.82
CA ALA A 592 17.48 68.55 -9.19
C ALA A 592 18.22 68.98 -10.46
N GLU A 593 19.52 68.70 -10.55
CA GLU A 593 20.29 68.66 -11.80
C GLU A 593 20.39 67.20 -12.26
N VAL A 594 19.68 66.85 -13.34
CA VAL A 594 19.58 65.46 -13.84
C VAL A 594 20.77 65.08 -14.70
N ALA A 595 21.28 66.03 -15.50
CA ALA A 595 22.45 65.80 -16.34
C ALA A 595 23.13 67.11 -16.72
N SER A 596 24.45 67.11 -16.79
CA SER A 596 25.23 68.22 -17.36
C SER A 596 26.56 67.75 -17.99
N GLY A 597 27.19 68.67 -18.73
CA GLY A 597 28.48 68.45 -19.40
C GLY A 597 28.36 68.24 -20.90
N ASN A 598 29.50 68.06 -21.56
CA ASN A 598 29.56 67.83 -23.00
C ASN A 598 29.09 66.39 -23.35
N ARG A 599 28.13 66.27 -24.27
CA ARG A 599 27.53 64.99 -24.71
C ARG A 599 27.33 64.98 -26.23
N SER A 600 27.31 63.78 -26.83
CA SER A 600 27.06 63.57 -28.26
C SER A 600 26.31 62.25 -28.49
N GLY A 601 25.65 62.10 -29.64
CA GLY A 601 24.84 60.92 -29.98
C GLY A 601 23.51 60.88 -29.22
N ALA A 602 22.86 59.72 -29.23
CA ALA A 602 21.64 59.51 -28.44
C ALA A 602 21.97 59.49 -26.94
N GLN A 603 21.23 60.28 -26.17
CA GLN A 603 21.37 60.39 -24.72
C GLN A 603 20.03 60.11 -24.05
N VAL A 604 20.07 59.40 -22.92
CA VAL A 604 18.91 59.22 -22.04
C VAL A 604 19.27 59.65 -20.63
N PHE A 605 18.38 60.43 -20.05
CA PHE A 605 18.48 60.94 -18.68
C PHE A 605 17.27 60.46 -17.90
N SER A 606 17.46 60.11 -16.63
CA SER A 606 16.39 59.64 -15.76
C SER A 606 16.39 60.46 -14.48
N TRP A 607 15.21 60.93 -14.08
CA TRP A 607 15.00 61.53 -12.77
C TRP A 607 14.14 60.60 -11.92
N ASP A 608 14.66 60.21 -10.76
CA ASP A 608 14.03 59.29 -9.79
C ASP A 608 13.13 60.02 -8.77
N GLY A 609 12.84 61.30 -9.02
CA GLY A 609 12.04 62.10 -8.11
C GLY A 609 12.78 62.57 -6.87
N ARG A 610 14.12 62.47 -6.78
CA ARG A 610 14.91 63.00 -5.65
C ARG A 610 15.50 64.38 -5.95
N ASN A 611 15.71 65.19 -4.92
CA ASN A 611 16.43 66.47 -5.03
C ASN A 611 17.96 66.25 -5.02
N ASP A 612 18.73 67.32 -5.23
CA ASP A 612 20.21 67.29 -5.21
C ASP A 612 20.81 66.78 -3.86
N ALA A 613 20.02 66.78 -2.77
CA ALA A 613 20.41 66.25 -1.46
C ALA A 613 20.02 64.77 -1.25
N GLY A 614 19.40 64.13 -2.25
CA GLY A 614 18.93 62.74 -2.21
C GLY A 614 17.57 62.53 -1.54
N GLU A 615 16.88 63.60 -1.14
CA GLU A 615 15.56 63.54 -0.51
C GLU A 615 14.46 63.42 -1.56
N GLU A 616 13.38 62.67 -1.26
CA GLU A 616 12.26 62.52 -2.19
C GLU A 616 11.47 63.82 -2.34
N ALA A 617 11.29 64.25 -3.58
CA ALA A 617 10.41 65.34 -3.94
C ALA A 617 8.95 64.88 -3.78
N GLY A 618 8.10 65.68 -3.15
CA GLY A 618 6.69 65.31 -2.91
C GLY A 618 5.89 65.05 -4.21
N PRO A 619 4.70 64.43 -4.12
CA PRO A 619 3.80 64.33 -5.27
C PRO A 619 3.38 65.74 -5.73
N GLY A 620 3.41 66.00 -7.03
CA GLY A 620 3.13 67.34 -7.56
C GLY A 620 3.56 67.56 -9.01
N ILE A 621 3.36 68.79 -9.48
CA ILE A 621 3.79 69.24 -10.82
C ILE A 621 5.20 69.82 -10.69
N TYR A 622 6.10 69.35 -11.55
CA TYR A 622 7.45 69.86 -11.71
C TYR A 622 7.65 70.34 -13.15
N LEU A 623 8.58 71.27 -13.34
CA LEU A 623 8.99 71.77 -14.64
C LEU A 623 10.40 71.28 -14.93
N TYR A 624 10.67 70.80 -16.14
CA TYR A 624 12.05 70.56 -16.57
C TYR A 624 12.52 71.71 -17.46
N ARG A 625 13.82 71.99 -17.41
CA ARG A 625 14.52 72.91 -18.29
C ARG A 625 15.75 72.19 -18.85
N PHE A 626 15.85 72.16 -20.17
CA PHE A 626 16.94 71.56 -20.92
C PHE A 626 17.62 72.62 -21.76
N GLU A 627 18.90 72.84 -21.50
CA GLU A 627 19.75 73.75 -22.27
C GLU A 627 20.77 72.96 -23.07
N ARG A 628 20.97 73.35 -24.33
CA ARG A 628 21.99 72.78 -25.21
C ARG A 628 22.44 73.80 -26.25
N GLY A 629 23.76 74.03 -26.38
CA GLY A 629 24.31 74.90 -27.43
C GLY A 629 23.66 76.30 -27.52
N GLY A 630 23.18 76.85 -26.39
CA GLY A 630 22.48 78.15 -26.32
C GLY A 630 20.98 78.12 -26.65
N ARG A 631 20.36 76.95 -26.86
CA ARG A 631 18.90 76.78 -26.98
C ARG A 631 18.34 76.22 -25.67
N GLU A 632 17.18 76.71 -25.27
CA GLU A 632 16.46 76.27 -24.08
C GLU A 632 15.12 75.63 -24.47
N GLU A 633 14.83 74.47 -23.88
CA GLU A 633 13.57 73.75 -24.00
C GLU A 633 13.03 73.50 -22.59
N SER A 634 11.72 73.66 -22.39
CA SER A 634 11.10 73.43 -21.08
C SER A 634 9.75 72.72 -21.22
N GLY A 635 9.35 72.02 -20.18
CA GLY A 635 8.08 71.31 -20.15
C GLY A 635 7.68 70.90 -18.74
N ARG A 636 6.57 70.17 -18.64
CA ARG A 636 5.97 69.78 -17.35
C ARG A 636 5.95 68.26 -17.16
N ILE A 637 6.20 67.83 -15.93
CA ILE A 637 6.10 66.43 -15.49
C ILE A 637 5.31 66.37 -14.18
N VAL A 638 4.63 65.26 -13.94
CA VAL A 638 3.79 65.06 -12.75
C VAL A 638 4.27 63.86 -11.97
N ARG A 639 4.67 64.06 -10.70
CA ARG A 639 5.04 62.98 -9.79
C ARG A 639 3.84 62.55 -8.94
N LEU A 640 3.57 61.24 -8.92
CA LEU A 640 2.55 60.60 -8.08
C LEU A 640 3.14 60.22 -6.72
N ARG A 641 2.28 59.75 -5.81
CA ARG A 641 2.68 59.32 -4.47
C ARG A 641 3.45 58.01 -4.48
#